data_AF-A0A2V8IMW1-F1
#
_entry.id   AF-A0A2V8IMW1-F1
#
_cell.length_a   1.000
_cell.length_b   1.000
_cell.length_c   1.000
_cell.angle_alpha   90.00
_cell.angle_beta   90.00
_cell.angle_gamma   90.00
#
_symmetry.space_group_name_H-M   'P 1'
#
loop_
_entity.id
_entity.type
_entity.pdbx_description
1 polymer ?
#
loop_
_entity_poly.entity_id
_entity_poly.type
_entity_poly.pdbx_seq_one_letter_code
_entity_poly.pdbx_strand_id
1 'polypeptide(L)'
;MIENTPHPGDTRVDELRQQLRALGYLDAGVNRFLLAPARERRRPLAVALGAGARVGLLAGALLGPAAAIGVGARIPGLVSGVRDAAVLALYLAVLFSVAVGVLASITSLTAASMVRGAGQRFTSRARRVSSAAGWVVAIACLAYLTLWWRTANASFGWSAPIWTTAALILAVMISLLLGHAVRVTTLAVTGAARGGGSLPPSQTRSWPLVFAGAVIAFVGAAALLVVTTSAGTTLDPDRPPLTVASVGQRIRLIAIDGVDTTIYAQLKPSLRHLGSALGDVRAILSAQDTSDPARAWTTIATGVSPERHGVHAIETRRLAGVRGVLTAGGGAIGRVIGGATDMVRLTRPAIASRDERQAKTMWEVAEEAGLRTAVVNWWATWPAPAAGGIVITDRAVLRLERGGALDAEIAPAILYDQLRAEWPAIRDYARATAERAFPATIDTPISDILRRSGELDATIAGIARALPVDSLDFVTVYLPGPDIVQNALLATSDRGAFAPSSAAARIEAIRRYYLFLDGLLAPLLEADEGTVVFVVTQPGRVQPPGDGLFAATSAHGTAERMIDRSAKGTPLDVAPTVLNALGVPLSRELGGRSLGLASPQAARYVMTYGRPSTQPSSRSGQPLDQEMIDRLRSLGYVK
;
A
#
# COMPACT_ATOMS: atom_id res chain seq x y z
N MET A 1 -80.41 2.67 -14.63
CA MET A 1 -80.15 1.27 -15.01
C MET A 1 -78.87 1.27 -15.85
N ILE A 2 -77.72 1.13 -15.20
CA ILE A 2 -76.44 0.84 -15.87
C ILE A 2 -75.89 -0.34 -15.08
N GLU A 3 -76.04 -1.51 -15.67
CA GLU A 3 -75.69 -2.80 -15.11
C GLU A 3 -74.17 -2.97 -15.18
N ASN A 4 -73.53 -2.93 -14.02
CA ASN A 4 -72.09 -3.06 -13.88
C ASN A 4 -71.72 -4.54 -14.07
N THR A 5 -71.56 -4.95 -15.33
CA THR A 5 -71.11 -6.30 -15.67
C THR A 5 -69.62 -6.42 -15.34
N PRO A 6 -69.21 -7.38 -14.49
CA PRO A 6 -67.80 -7.55 -14.18
C PRO A 6 -67.06 -8.04 -15.42
N HIS A 7 -65.99 -7.33 -15.80
CA HIS A 7 -65.10 -7.77 -16.86
C HIS A 7 -64.47 -9.13 -16.46
N PRO A 8 -64.46 -10.14 -17.36
CA PRO A 8 -63.94 -11.48 -17.07
C PRO A 8 -62.43 -11.55 -16.79
N GLY A 9 -61.74 -10.40 -16.81
CA GLY A 9 -60.34 -10.26 -16.39
C GLY A 9 -60.15 -10.07 -14.89
N ASP A 10 -61.09 -9.44 -14.18
CA ASP A 10 -60.92 -9.09 -12.75
C ASP A 10 -61.12 -10.28 -11.82
N THR A 11 -62.10 -11.14 -12.12
CA THR A 11 -62.33 -12.40 -11.39
C THR A 11 -61.12 -13.34 -11.47
N ARG A 12 -60.44 -13.40 -12.62
CA ARG A 12 -59.18 -14.16 -12.79
C ARG A 12 -58.02 -13.60 -11.97
N VAL A 13 -57.96 -12.28 -11.78
CA VAL A 13 -56.89 -11.62 -11.01
C VAL A 13 -57.11 -11.83 -9.51
N ASP A 14 -58.35 -11.79 -9.04
CA ASP A 14 -58.67 -12.05 -7.64
C ASP A 14 -58.55 -13.53 -7.28
N GLU A 15 -58.92 -14.46 -8.17
CA GLU A 15 -58.63 -15.89 -8.01
C GLU A 15 -57.12 -16.17 -7.95
N LEU A 16 -56.33 -15.51 -8.80
CA LEU A 16 -54.88 -15.60 -8.77
C LEU A 16 -54.31 -15.04 -7.46
N ARG A 17 -54.89 -13.95 -6.94
CA ARG A 17 -54.50 -13.30 -5.68
C ARG A 17 -54.84 -14.19 -4.48
N GLN A 18 -55.99 -14.86 -4.50
CA GLN A 18 -56.45 -15.79 -3.47
C GLN A 18 -55.66 -17.11 -3.51
N GLN A 19 -55.31 -17.61 -4.69
CA GLN A 19 -54.40 -18.75 -4.86
C GLN A 19 -52.97 -18.42 -4.40
N LEU A 20 -52.45 -17.22 -4.68
CA LEU A 20 -51.13 -16.81 -4.21
C LEU A 20 -51.07 -16.62 -2.68
N ARG A 21 -52.18 -16.23 -2.04
CA ARG A 21 -52.32 -16.23 -0.57
C ARG A 21 -52.35 -17.65 0.00
N ALA A 22 -53.16 -18.54 -0.58
CA ALA A 22 -53.26 -19.93 -0.14
C ALA A 22 -51.96 -20.74 -0.33
N LEU A 23 -51.10 -20.33 -1.26
CA LEU A 23 -49.81 -20.99 -1.56
C LEU A 23 -48.62 -20.44 -0.75
N GLY A 24 -48.84 -19.54 0.21
CA GLY A 24 -47.78 -18.99 1.08
C GLY A 24 -46.80 -18.04 0.39
N TYR A 25 -47.07 -17.62 -0.84
CA TYR A 25 -46.20 -16.71 -1.60
C TYR A 25 -46.26 -15.25 -1.09
N LEU A 26 -47.27 -14.90 -0.28
CA LEU A 26 -47.53 -13.53 0.17
C LEU A 26 -47.00 -13.16 1.56
N ASP A 27 -46.51 -14.13 2.34
CA ASP A 27 -46.14 -13.94 3.77
C ASP A 27 -44.64 -13.81 4.07
N ALA A 28 -43.77 -13.76 3.06
CA ALA A 28 -42.36 -13.38 3.25
C ALA A 28 -42.04 -12.11 2.46
N GLY A 29 -41.75 -11.00 3.17
CA GLY A 29 -41.43 -9.70 2.55
C GLY A 29 -40.32 -9.75 1.49
N VAL A 30 -39.36 -10.67 1.67
CA VAL A 30 -38.26 -10.92 0.72
C VAL A 30 -38.76 -11.47 -0.62
N ASN A 31 -39.70 -12.42 -0.62
CA ASN A 31 -40.22 -13.00 -1.86
C ASN A 31 -41.05 -11.99 -2.67
N ARG A 32 -41.79 -11.12 -1.98
CA ARG A 32 -42.52 -10.01 -2.61
C ARG A 32 -41.56 -9.02 -3.26
N PHE A 33 -40.48 -8.67 -2.56
CA PHE A 33 -39.43 -7.81 -3.09
C PHE A 33 -38.76 -8.45 -4.32
N LEU A 34 -38.41 -9.73 -4.30
CA LEU A 34 -37.73 -10.38 -5.43
C LEU A 34 -38.64 -10.55 -6.67
N LEU A 35 -39.94 -10.78 -6.49
CA LEU A 35 -40.87 -11.14 -7.57
C LEU A 35 -41.59 -9.95 -8.22
N ALA A 36 -41.51 -8.73 -7.69
CA ALA A 36 -42.25 -7.61 -8.28
C ALA A 36 -41.91 -7.29 -9.76
N PRO A 37 -40.68 -7.47 -10.30
CA PRO A 37 -40.40 -7.23 -11.72
C PRO A 37 -41.09 -8.23 -12.65
N ALA A 38 -41.40 -9.44 -12.14
CA ALA A 38 -42.09 -10.49 -12.89
C ALA A 38 -43.60 -10.23 -13.03
N ARG A 39 -44.16 -9.30 -12.26
CA ARG A 39 -45.59 -8.92 -12.33
C ARG A 39 -45.89 -7.94 -13.47
N GLU A 40 -44.91 -7.11 -13.86
CA GLU A 40 -45.12 -6.01 -14.80
C GLU A 40 -44.54 -6.27 -16.21
N ARG A 41 -43.60 -7.21 -16.35
CA ARG A 41 -42.79 -7.38 -17.57
C ARG A 41 -43.02 -8.72 -18.25
N ARG A 42 -43.29 -8.70 -19.57
CA ARG A 42 -43.54 -9.93 -20.37
C ARG A 42 -42.28 -10.55 -21.00
N ARG A 43 -41.15 -9.85 -21.03
CA ARG A 43 -39.90 -10.34 -21.66
C ARG A 43 -38.99 -11.06 -20.65
N PRO A 44 -38.55 -12.31 -20.89
CA PRO A 44 -37.71 -13.08 -19.95
C PRO A 44 -36.40 -12.39 -19.56
N LEU A 45 -35.77 -11.70 -20.51
CA LEU A 45 -34.56 -10.91 -20.26
C LEU A 45 -34.80 -9.77 -19.25
N ALA A 46 -35.92 -9.05 -19.40
CA ALA A 46 -36.26 -7.92 -18.54
C ALA A 46 -36.68 -8.36 -17.13
N VAL A 47 -37.24 -9.56 -17.01
CA VAL A 47 -37.53 -10.22 -15.72
C VAL A 47 -36.24 -10.70 -15.07
N ALA A 48 -35.33 -11.33 -15.82
CA ALA A 48 -34.05 -11.80 -15.32
C ALA A 48 -33.17 -10.66 -14.80
N LEU A 49 -33.03 -9.57 -15.55
CA LEU A 49 -32.27 -8.40 -15.13
C LEU A 49 -32.90 -7.68 -13.92
N GLY A 50 -34.23 -7.53 -13.91
CA GLY A 50 -34.93 -6.88 -12.80
C GLY A 50 -34.88 -7.69 -11.51
N ALA A 51 -35.03 -9.01 -11.61
CA ALA A 51 -34.95 -9.91 -10.47
C ALA A 51 -33.49 -10.07 -9.99
N GLY A 52 -32.55 -10.19 -10.94
CA GLY A 52 -31.11 -10.23 -10.67
C GLY A 52 -30.62 -8.98 -9.94
N ALA A 53 -31.03 -7.78 -10.36
CA ALA A 53 -30.69 -6.54 -9.66
C ALA A 53 -31.13 -6.54 -8.18
N ARG A 54 -32.29 -7.10 -7.87
CA ARG A 54 -32.82 -7.19 -6.49
C ARG A 54 -32.11 -8.25 -5.65
N VAL A 55 -31.75 -9.39 -6.24
CA VAL A 55 -30.85 -10.38 -5.62
C VAL A 55 -29.48 -9.75 -5.35
N GLY A 56 -28.99 -8.94 -6.30
CA GLY A 56 -27.79 -8.12 -6.14
C GLY A 56 -27.87 -7.21 -4.93
N LEU A 57 -28.89 -6.34 -4.84
CA LEU A 57 -29.06 -5.43 -3.70
C LEU A 57 -29.08 -6.16 -2.34
N LEU A 58 -29.76 -7.30 -2.27
CA LEU A 58 -29.79 -8.15 -1.09
C LEU A 58 -28.40 -8.71 -0.76
N ALA A 59 -27.65 -9.15 -1.77
CA ALA A 59 -26.28 -9.61 -1.62
C ALA A 59 -25.35 -8.49 -1.14
N GLY A 60 -25.45 -7.29 -1.72
CA GLY A 60 -24.65 -6.14 -1.32
C GLY A 60 -24.88 -5.74 0.13
N ALA A 61 -26.14 -5.70 0.58
CA ALA A 61 -26.47 -5.37 1.96
C ALA A 61 -25.92 -6.39 2.98
N LEU A 62 -25.88 -7.67 2.62
CA LEU A 62 -25.40 -8.74 3.49
C LEU A 62 -23.87 -8.92 3.43
N LEU A 63 -23.30 -8.87 2.23
CA LEU A 63 -21.87 -9.14 1.98
C LEU A 63 -20.99 -7.92 2.15
N GLY A 64 -21.49 -6.71 1.87
CA GLY A 64 -20.70 -5.47 1.95
C GLY A 64 -20.11 -5.20 3.34
N PRO A 65 -20.92 -5.13 4.40
CA PRO A 65 -20.43 -4.96 5.77
C PRO A 65 -19.54 -6.11 6.25
N ALA A 66 -19.93 -7.36 5.94
CA ALA A 66 -19.16 -8.54 6.34
C ALA A 66 -17.76 -8.57 5.69
N ALA A 67 -17.68 -8.21 4.41
CA ALA A 67 -16.40 -8.11 3.71
C ALA A 67 -15.57 -6.93 4.20
N ALA A 68 -16.18 -5.78 4.52
CA ALA A 68 -15.48 -4.61 5.05
C ALA A 68 -14.81 -4.89 6.40
N ILE A 69 -15.49 -5.62 7.29
CA ILE A 69 -14.91 -6.09 8.56
C ILE A 69 -13.70 -7.00 8.29
N GLY A 70 -13.82 -7.93 7.34
CA GLY A 70 -12.73 -8.81 6.95
C GLY A 70 -11.52 -8.09 6.34
N VAL A 71 -11.73 -7.07 5.49
CA VAL A 71 -10.64 -6.27 4.92
C VAL A 71 -9.98 -5.40 5.98
N GLY A 72 -10.77 -4.77 6.87
CA GLY A 72 -10.26 -3.91 7.94
C GLY A 72 -9.35 -4.66 8.94
N ALA A 73 -9.66 -5.92 9.24
CA ALA A 73 -8.81 -6.76 10.08
C ALA A 73 -7.45 -7.11 9.42
N ARG A 74 -7.39 -7.12 8.09
CA ARG A 74 -6.22 -7.60 7.33
C ARG A 74 -5.26 -6.51 6.91
N ILE A 75 -5.76 -5.28 6.76
CA ILE A 75 -4.96 -4.11 6.40
C ILE A 75 -5.07 -3.14 7.58
N PRO A 76 -4.25 -3.33 8.64
CA PRO A 76 -4.18 -2.40 9.75
C PRO A 76 -3.93 -0.99 9.22
N GLY A 77 -4.74 -0.01 9.64
CA GLY A 77 -4.67 1.36 9.14
C GLY A 77 -5.58 1.68 7.94
N LEU A 78 -6.17 0.69 7.27
CA LEU A 78 -7.21 0.95 6.24
C LEU A 78 -8.48 1.53 6.86
N VAL A 79 -8.90 0.98 7.99
CA VAL A 79 -10.06 1.45 8.75
C VAL A 79 -9.54 2.15 10.00
N SER A 80 -9.39 3.48 9.92
CA SER A 80 -8.92 4.29 11.05
C SER A 80 -10.06 4.74 11.97
N GLY A 81 -11.31 4.50 11.57
CA GLY A 81 -12.51 4.81 12.35
C GLY A 81 -13.80 4.34 11.67
N VAL A 82 -14.93 4.60 12.34
CA VAL A 82 -16.28 4.17 11.92
C VAL A 82 -16.65 4.68 10.52
N ARG A 83 -16.19 5.89 10.17
CA ARG A 83 -16.43 6.49 8.84
C ARG A 83 -15.75 5.69 7.72
N ASP A 84 -14.50 5.29 7.90
CA ASP A 84 -13.76 4.49 6.91
C ASP A 84 -14.42 3.12 6.73
N ALA A 85 -14.88 2.51 7.83
CA ALA A 85 -15.60 1.24 7.80
C ALA A 85 -16.91 1.35 7.00
N ALA A 86 -17.68 2.42 7.21
CA ALA A 86 -18.94 2.65 6.51
C ALA A 86 -18.74 2.89 5.01
N VAL A 87 -17.72 3.68 4.65
CA VAL A 87 -17.36 3.95 3.24
C VAL A 87 -16.92 2.67 2.54
N LEU A 88 -16.04 1.88 3.17
CA LEU A 88 -15.58 0.61 2.64
C LEU A 88 -16.73 -0.40 2.49
N ALA A 89 -17.62 -0.47 3.48
CA ALA A 89 -18.81 -1.31 3.42
C ALA A 89 -19.74 -0.92 2.27
N LEU A 90 -19.90 0.38 1.99
CA LEU A 90 -20.71 0.86 0.88
C LEU A 90 -20.11 0.49 -0.48
N TYR A 91 -18.80 0.67 -0.67
CA TYR A 91 -18.13 0.27 -1.91
C TYR A 91 -18.24 -1.24 -2.17
N LEU A 92 -17.98 -2.04 -1.14
CA LEU A 92 -18.11 -3.50 -1.24
C LEU A 92 -19.57 -3.91 -1.46
N ALA A 93 -20.53 -3.24 -0.83
CA ALA A 93 -21.96 -3.49 -1.06
C ALA A 93 -22.34 -3.25 -2.52
N VAL A 94 -21.88 -2.16 -3.15
CA VAL A 94 -22.13 -1.89 -4.57
C VAL A 94 -21.48 -2.97 -5.44
N LEU A 95 -20.23 -3.32 -5.19
CA LEU A 95 -19.49 -4.33 -5.96
C LEU A 95 -20.16 -5.70 -5.89
N PHE A 96 -20.51 -6.18 -4.69
CA PHE A 96 -21.23 -7.44 -4.51
C PHE A 96 -22.64 -7.38 -5.10
N SER A 97 -23.31 -6.23 -5.07
CA SER A 97 -24.62 -6.07 -5.70
C SER A 97 -24.56 -6.31 -7.20
N VAL A 98 -23.56 -5.72 -7.88
CA VAL A 98 -23.37 -5.90 -9.32
C VAL A 98 -22.96 -7.33 -9.62
N ALA A 99 -21.94 -7.86 -8.94
CA ALA A 99 -21.40 -9.19 -9.22
C ALA A 99 -22.45 -10.29 -9.04
N VAL A 100 -23.15 -10.30 -7.91
CA VAL A 100 -24.19 -11.30 -7.62
C VAL A 100 -25.42 -11.09 -8.49
N GLY A 101 -25.79 -9.84 -8.81
CA GLY A 101 -26.91 -9.55 -9.69
C GLY A 101 -26.69 -10.03 -11.13
N VAL A 102 -25.47 -9.87 -11.65
CA VAL A 102 -25.06 -10.40 -12.96
C VAL A 102 -25.06 -11.93 -12.93
N LEU A 103 -24.46 -12.55 -11.91
CA LEU A 103 -24.45 -14.01 -11.77
C LEU A 103 -25.86 -14.58 -11.71
N ALA A 104 -26.74 -14.01 -10.87
CA ALA A 104 -28.14 -14.43 -10.77
C ALA A 104 -28.89 -14.30 -12.10
N SER A 105 -28.62 -13.23 -12.87
CA SER A 105 -29.22 -13.02 -14.19
C SER A 105 -28.76 -14.08 -15.20
N ILE A 106 -27.45 -14.35 -15.26
CA ILE A 106 -26.87 -15.37 -16.14
C ILE A 106 -27.41 -16.75 -15.79
N THR A 107 -27.37 -17.14 -14.51
CA THR A 107 -27.87 -18.43 -14.04
C THR A 107 -29.37 -18.59 -14.32
N SER A 108 -30.16 -17.53 -14.17
CA SER A 108 -31.61 -17.59 -14.47
C SER A 108 -31.89 -17.73 -15.96
N LEU A 109 -31.10 -17.08 -16.83
CA LEU A 109 -31.25 -17.15 -18.29
C LEU A 109 -30.77 -18.50 -18.85
N THR A 110 -29.66 -19.03 -18.35
CA THR A 110 -29.16 -20.37 -18.74
C THR A 110 -30.13 -21.46 -18.30
N ALA A 111 -30.66 -21.36 -17.08
CA ALA A 111 -31.72 -22.24 -16.60
C ALA A 111 -32.98 -22.16 -17.49
N ALA A 112 -33.39 -20.97 -17.92
CA ALA A 112 -34.54 -20.79 -18.80
C ALA A 112 -34.31 -21.36 -20.21
N SER A 113 -33.09 -21.26 -20.76
CA SER A 113 -32.77 -21.79 -22.08
C SER A 113 -32.67 -23.32 -22.12
N MET A 114 -32.41 -23.96 -20.97
CA MET A 114 -32.40 -25.41 -20.80
C MET A 114 -33.79 -26.04 -20.69
N VAL A 115 -34.81 -25.25 -20.32
CA VAL A 115 -36.18 -25.73 -20.15
C VAL A 115 -37.02 -25.29 -21.34
N ARG A 116 -36.90 -26.02 -22.47
CA ARG A 116 -37.72 -25.82 -23.69
C ARG A 116 -38.78 -26.92 -23.84
N GLY A 117 -39.94 -26.56 -24.44
CA GLY A 117 -41.05 -27.46 -24.77
C GLY A 117 -42.28 -27.35 -23.85
N ALA A 118 -43.45 -27.76 -24.35
CA ALA A 118 -44.72 -27.73 -23.61
C ALA A 118 -45.16 -29.14 -23.16
N GLY A 119 -45.67 -29.27 -21.93
CA GLY A 119 -46.29 -30.51 -21.40
C GLY A 119 -46.15 -30.68 -19.88
N GLN A 120 -46.74 -31.73 -19.30
CA GLN A 120 -46.68 -32.03 -17.85
C GLN A 120 -45.25 -32.24 -17.32
N ARG A 121 -44.29 -32.58 -18.20
CA ARG A 121 -42.86 -32.73 -17.86
C ARG A 121 -42.13 -31.37 -17.70
N PHE A 122 -42.74 -30.25 -18.11
CA PHE A 122 -42.13 -28.92 -18.01
C PHE A 122 -42.03 -28.45 -16.55
N THR A 123 -43.11 -28.61 -15.77
CA THR A 123 -43.16 -28.14 -14.37
C THR A 123 -42.12 -28.86 -13.50
N SER A 124 -41.95 -30.16 -13.70
CA SER A 124 -40.95 -30.97 -13.00
C SER A 124 -39.52 -30.67 -13.46
N ARG A 125 -39.29 -30.35 -14.74
CA ARG A 125 -37.98 -29.90 -15.25
C ARG A 125 -37.63 -28.49 -14.75
N ALA A 126 -38.55 -27.53 -14.85
CA ALA A 126 -38.36 -26.16 -14.36
C ALA A 126 -38.02 -26.12 -12.86
N ARG A 127 -38.70 -26.95 -12.05
CA ARG A 127 -38.40 -27.09 -10.62
C ARG A 127 -37.01 -27.67 -10.36
N ARG A 128 -36.61 -28.71 -11.09
CA ARG A 128 -35.28 -29.34 -10.93
C ARG A 128 -34.17 -28.37 -11.33
N VAL A 129 -34.29 -27.73 -12.48
CA VAL A 129 -33.28 -26.77 -12.99
C VAL A 129 -33.18 -25.55 -12.07
N SER A 130 -34.31 -24.99 -11.62
CA SER A 130 -34.29 -23.83 -10.69
C SER A 130 -33.73 -24.19 -9.31
N SER A 131 -33.97 -25.41 -8.84
CA SER A 131 -33.40 -25.88 -7.57
C SER A 131 -31.90 -26.14 -7.69
N ALA A 132 -31.44 -26.69 -8.82
CA ALA A 132 -30.02 -26.85 -9.12
C ALA A 132 -29.32 -25.48 -9.21
N ALA A 133 -29.91 -24.51 -9.91
CA ALA A 133 -29.41 -23.14 -9.99
C ALA A 133 -29.22 -22.49 -8.60
N GLY A 134 -30.24 -22.60 -7.73
CA GLY A 134 -30.15 -22.09 -6.36
C GLY A 134 -29.07 -22.77 -5.52
N TRP A 135 -28.91 -24.09 -5.64
CA TRP A 135 -27.86 -24.84 -4.93
C TRP A 135 -26.46 -24.51 -5.43
N VAL A 136 -26.27 -24.37 -6.75
CA VAL A 136 -24.97 -23.98 -7.32
C VAL A 136 -24.53 -22.63 -6.77
N VAL A 137 -25.44 -21.64 -6.74
CA VAL A 137 -25.11 -20.32 -6.17
C VAL A 137 -24.87 -20.38 -4.66
N ALA A 138 -25.65 -21.17 -3.91
CA ALA A 138 -25.44 -21.34 -2.47
C ALA A 138 -24.06 -21.97 -2.18
N ILE A 139 -23.69 -23.03 -2.89
CA ILE A 139 -22.41 -23.73 -2.71
C ILE A 139 -21.25 -22.81 -3.11
N ALA A 140 -21.36 -22.10 -4.24
CA ALA A 140 -20.33 -21.16 -4.67
C ALA A 140 -20.16 -20.00 -3.67
N CYS A 141 -21.26 -19.45 -3.15
CA CYS A 141 -21.24 -18.40 -2.14
C CYS A 141 -20.64 -18.88 -0.81
N LEU A 142 -20.99 -20.08 -0.36
CA LEU A 142 -20.46 -20.68 0.86
C LEU A 142 -18.96 -20.95 0.73
N ALA A 143 -18.52 -21.53 -0.39
CA ALA A 143 -17.11 -21.76 -0.67
C ALA A 143 -16.33 -20.44 -0.67
N TYR A 144 -16.85 -19.41 -1.34
CA TYR A 144 -16.27 -18.08 -1.35
C TYR A 144 -16.16 -17.49 0.06
N LEU A 145 -17.24 -17.46 0.83
CA LEU A 145 -17.27 -16.89 2.18
C LEU A 145 -16.36 -17.64 3.16
N THR A 146 -16.27 -18.96 3.03
CA THR A 146 -15.41 -19.81 3.87
C THR A 146 -13.93 -19.55 3.55
N LEU A 147 -13.58 -19.52 2.26
CA LEU A 147 -12.23 -19.20 1.81
C LEU A 147 -11.86 -17.74 2.13
N TRP A 148 -12.81 -16.82 2.03
CA TRP A 148 -12.65 -15.42 2.42
C TRP A 148 -12.43 -15.26 3.93
N TRP A 149 -13.21 -15.95 4.76
CA TRP A 149 -13.03 -15.94 6.21
C TRP A 149 -11.64 -16.46 6.60
N ARG A 150 -11.19 -17.55 5.98
CA ARG A 150 -9.84 -18.07 6.16
C ARG A 150 -8.77 -17.04 5.79
N THR A 151 -8.90 -16.43 4.60
CA THR A 151 -7.88 -15.48 4.15
C THR A 151 -7.88 -14.21 5.00
N ALA A 152 -9.05 -13.70 5.40
CA ALA A 152 -9.19 -12.51 6.22
C ALA A 152 -8.67 -12.71 7.66
N ASN A 153 -8.84 -13.90 8.25
CA ASN A 153 -8.54 -14.17 9.66
C ASN A 153 -7.47 -15.26 9.87
N ALA A 154 -6.42 -15.24 9.04
CA ALA A 154 -5.33 -16.23 9.08
C ALA A 154 -4.65 -16.34 10.47
N SER A 155 -4.69 -15.27 11.28
CA SER A 155 -4.14 -15.19 12.64
C SER A 155 -5.10 -15.66 13.75
N PHE A 156 -6.41 -15.72 13.50
CA PHE A 156 -7.41 -16.15 14.49
C PHE A 156 -7.76 -17.65 14.44
N GLY A 157 -7.39 -18.34 13.36
CA GLY A 157 -7.42 -19.81 13.22
C GLY A 157 -8.52 -20.55 13.99
N TRP A 158 -8.17 -21.70 14.56
CA TRP A 158 -8.96 -22.36 15.61
C TRP A 158 -8.65 -21.81 17.02
N SER A 159 -7.78 -20.79 17.13
CA SER A 159 -7.43 -20.17 18.42
C SER A 159 -8.57 -19.33 19.00
N ALA A 160 -9.57 -18.94 18.17
CA ALA A 160 -10.82 -18.31 18.60
C ALA A 160 -12.06 -19.09 18.08
N PRO A 161 -12.34 -20.30 18.62
CA PRO A 161 -13.31 -21.25 18.04
C PRO A 161 -14.75 -20.73 18.04
N ILE A 162 -15.10 -19.85 18.98
CA ILE A 162 -16.44 -19.27 19.10
C ILE A 162 -16.72 -18.32 17.92
N TRP A 163 -15.76 -17.46 17.57
CA TRP A 163 -15.91 -16.48 16.50
C TRP A 163 -15.89 -17.13 15.12
N THR A 164 -15.04 -18.14 14.91
CA THR A 164 -15.04 -18.89 13.65
C THR A 164 -16.32 -19.69 13.46
N THR A 165 -16.85 -20.31 14.53
CA THR A 165 -18.15 -20.99 14.50
C THR A 165 -19.29 -20.02 14.15
N ALA A 166 -19.34 -18.85 14.79
CA ALA A 166 -20.35 -17.84 14.51
C ALA A 166 -20.28 -17.33 13.05
N ALA A 167 -19.07 -17.09 12.54
CA ALA A 167 -18.85 -16.67 11.15
C ALA A 167 -19.28 -17.74 10.14
N LEU A 168 -19.00 -19.02 10.41
CA LEU A 168 -19.45 -20.13 9.56
C LEU A 168 -20.98 -20.27 9.57
N ILE A 169 -21.63 -20.14 10.73
CA ILE A 169 -23.09 -20.13 10.82
C ILE A 169 -23.66 -19.00 9.97
N LEU A 170 -23.10 -17.79 10.09
CA LEU A 170 -23.52 -16.64 9.31
C LEU A 170 -23.30 -16.84 7.80
N ALA A 171 -22.16 -17.43 7.41
CA ALA A 171 -21.86 -17.74 6.01
C ALA A 171 -22.85 -18.75 5.42
N VAL A 172 -23.21 -19.80 6.17
CA VAL A 172 -24.23 -20.77 5.78
C VAL A 172 -25.59 -20.08 5.62
N MET A 173 -25.99 -19.23 6.58
CA MET A 173 -27.25 -18.49 6.53
C MET A 173 -27.36 -17.58 5.31
N ILE A 174 -26.31 -16.78 5.04
CA ILE A 174 -26.24 -15.89 3.87
C ILE A 174 -26.31 -16.70 2.56
N SER A 175 -25.56 -17.80 2.48
CA SER A 175 -25.48 -18.65 1.29
C SER A 175 -26.81 -19.33 0.97
N LEU A 176 -27.51 -19.84 1.98
CA LEU A 176 -28.84 -20.45 1.82
C LEU A 176 -29.89 -19.42 1.40
N LEU A 177 -29.83 -18.22 1.97
CA LEU A 177 -30.73 -17.11 1.63
C LEU A 177 -30.54 -16.67 0.17
N LEU A 178 -29.29 -16.49 -0.27
CA LEU A 178 -28.96 -16.15 -1.66
C LEU A 178 -29.36 -17.26 -2.64
N GLY A 179 -29.08 -18.52 -2.32
CA GLY A 179 -29.50 -19.66 -3.13
C GLY A 179 -31.03 -19.78 -3.24
N HIS A 180 -31.76 -19.49 -2.15
CA HIS A 180 -33.21 -19.42 -2.17
C HIS A 180 -33.71 -18.29 -3.08
N ALA A 181 -33.12 -17.10 -2.97
CA ALA A 181 -33.46 -15.96 -3.81
C ALA A 181 -33.28 -16.29 -5.30
N VAL A 182 -32.13 -16.87 -5.69
CA VAL A 182 -31.87 -17.28 -7.08
C VAL A 182 -32.85 -18.36 -7.56
N ARG A 183 -33.20 -19.33 -6.70
CA ARG A 183 -34.20 -20.35 -7.04
C ARG A 183 -35.57 -19.72 -7.36
N VAL A 184 -36.01 -18.77 -6.54
CA VAL A 184 -37.29 -18.06 -6.71
C VAL A 184 -37.28 -17.22 -7.99
N THR A 185 -36.19 -16.49 -8.26
CA THR A 185 -36.07 -15.68 -9.49
C THR A 185 -35.97 -16.55 -10.74
N THR A 186 -35.28 -17.69 -10.68
CA THR A 186 -35.18 -18.63 -11.80
C THR A 186 -36.54 -19.24 -12.14
N LEU A 187 -37.37 -19.56 -11.14
CA LEU A 187 -38.75 -19.99 -11.35
C LEU A 187 -39.59 -18.90 -12.02
N ALA A 188 -39.40 -17.64 -11.65
CA ALA A 188 -40.11 -16.52 -12.26
C ALA A 188 -39.70 -16.29 -13.72
N VAL A 189 -38.40 -16.37 -14.03
CA VAL A 189 -37.87 -16.21 -15.40
C VAL A 189 -38.30 -17.37 -16.31
N THR A 190 -38.24 -18.61 -15.83
CA THR A 190 -38.71 -19.79 -16.57
C THR A 190 -40.23 -19.77 -16.79
N GLY A 191 -41.00 -19.23 -15.83
CA GLY A 191 -42.44 -18.98 -15.99
C GLY A 191 -42.76 -17.88 -17.00
N ALA A 192 -42.01 -16.78 -17.00
CA ALA A 192 -42.16 -15.68 -17.96
C ALA A 192 -41.86 -16.11 -19.40
N ALA A 193 -40.90 -17.02 -19.60
CA ALA A 193 -40.58 -17.61 -20.90
C ALA A 193 -41.74 -18.42 -21.53
N ARG A 194 -42.75 -18.82 -20.75
CA ARG A 194 -43.93 -19.56 -21.20
C ARG A 194 -45.13 -18.66 -21.54
N GLY A 195 -45.06 -17.36 -21.28
CA GLY A 195 -46.17 -16.45 -21.56
C GLY A 195 -47.33 -16.51 -20.55
N GLY A 196 -47.04 -16.55 -19.24
CA GLY A 196 -48.03 -16.23 -18.20
C GLY A 196 -48.94 -17.37 -17.72
N GLY A 197 -48.51 -18.63 -17.83
CA GLY A 197 -49.22 -19.76 -17.20
C GLY A 197 -48.93 -19.90 -15.70
N SER A 198 -49.93 -20.36 -14.94
CA SER A 198 -49.91 -20.57 -13.48
C SER A 198 -48.59 -21.16 -12.96
N LEU A 199 -47.95 -20.44 -12.02
CA LEU A 199 -46.73 -20.88 -11.35
C LEU A 199 -46.95 -22.21 -10.62
N PRO A 200 -46.00 -23.16 -10.68
CA PRO A 200 -46.12 -24.39 -9.93
C PRO A 200 -46.19 -24.13 -8.41
N PRO A 201 -47.05 -24.83 -7.64
CA PRO A 201 -47.17 -24.64 -6.20
C PRO A 201 -45.82 -24.92 -5.50
N SER A 202 -45.41 -24.04 -4.59
CA SER A 202 -44.26 -24.28 -3.71
C SER A 202 -44.71 -25.13 -2.54
N GLN A 203 -44.24 -26.38 -2.47
CA GLN A 203 -44.37 -27.15 -1.24
C GLN A 203 -43.59 -26.46 -0.12
N THR A 204 -44.25 -26.22 1.01
CA THR A 204 -43.61 -25.90 2.28
C THR A 204 -42.64 -27.05 2.60
N ARG A 205 -41.33 -26.80 2.47
CA ARG A 205 -40.34 -27.79 2.91
C ARG A 205 -40.50 -27.99 4.41
N SER A 206 -40.47 -29.24 4.84
CA SER A 206 -40.37 -29.55 6.26
C SER A 206 -39.06 -28.95 6.80
N TRP A 207 -39.17 -28.18 7.87
CA TRP A 207 -38.06 -27.56 8.58
C TRP A 207 -36.86 -28.50 8.86
N PRO A 208 -37.06 -29.82 9.12
CA PRO A 208 -35.97 -30.78 9.28
C PRO A 208 -35.05 -30.92 8.07
N LEU A 209 -35.57 -30.82 6.84
CA LEU A 209 -34.75 -30.92 5.61
C LEU A 209 -33.86 -29.69 5.41
N VAL A 210 -34.35 -28.51 5.83
CA VAL A 210 -33.56 -27.26 5.79
C VAL A 210 -32.47 -27.29 6.85
N PHE A 211 -32.81 -27.77 8.04
CA PHE A 211 -31.87 -27.94 9.14
C PHE A 211 -30.76 -28.95 8.80
N ALA A 212 -31.11 -30.14 8.28
CA ALA A 212 -30.13 -31.14 7.85
C ALA A 212 -29.18 -30.60 6.76
N GLY A 213 -29.71 -29.84 5.80
CA GLY A 213 -28.89 -29.18 4.78
C GLY A 213 -27.94 -28.12 5.35
N ALA A 214 -28.38 -27.36 6.36
CA ALA A 214 -27.55 -26.37 7.05
C ALA A 214 -26.42 -27.02 7.85
N VAL A 215 -26.70 -28.14 8.53
CA VAL A 215 -25.68 -28.92 9.26
C VAL A 215 -24.63 -29.48 8.31
N ILE A 216 -25.04 -30.06 7.17
CA ILE A 216 -24.09 -30.56 6.15
C ILE A 216 -23.24 -29.41 5.58
N ALA A 217 -23.86 -28.26 5.29
CA ALA A 217 -23.14 -27.08 4.81
C ALA A 217 -22.13 -26.56 5.84
N PHE A 218 -22.49 -26.54 7.12
CA PHE A 218 -21.60 -26.15 8.21
C PHE A 218 -20.42 -27.11 8.35
N VAL A 219 -20.68 -28.43 8.36
CA VAL A 219 -19.63 -29.46 8.43
C VAL A 219 -18.71 -29.39 7.22
N GLY A 220 -19.25 -29.18 6.02
CA GLY A 220 -18.47 -29.01 4.80
C GLY A 220 -17.58 -27.76 4.82
N ALA A 221 -18.09 -26.63 5.34
CA ALA A 221 -17.32 -25.41 5.49
C ALA A 221 -16.21 -25.55 6.56
N ALA A 222 -16.50 -26.22 7.68
CA ALA A 222 -15.52 -26.53 8.71
C ALA A 222 -14.42 -27.48 8.19
N ALA A 223 -14.78 -28.51 7.44
CA ALA A 223 -13.82 -29.43 6.81
C ALA A 223 -12.96 -28.72 5.75
N LEU A 224 -13.54 -27.83 4.94
CA LEU A 224 -12.80 -27.01 3.97
C LEU A 224 -11.78 -26.10 4.67
N LEU A 225 -12.12 -25.53 5.83
CA LEU A 225 -11.17 -24.78 6.65
C LEU A 225 -10.02 -25.67 7.13
N VAL A 226 -10.31 -26.85 7.69
CA VAL A 226 -9.29 -27.78 8.23
C VAL A 226 -8.37 -28.34 7.14
N VAL A 227 -8.90 -28.73 5.98
CA VAL A 227 -8.09 -29.27 4.88
C VAL A 227 -7.20 -28.18 4.27
N THR A 228 -7.60 -26.91 4.38
CA THR A 228 -6.85 -25.80 3.81
C THR A 228 -6.00 -25.05 4.84
N THR A 229 -6.05 -25.41 6.12
CA THR A 229 -5.10 -24.91 7.12
C THR A 229 -3.74 -25.59 6.94
N SER A 230 -2.76 -24.85 6.45
CA SER A 230 -1.35 -25.25 6.52
C SER A 230 -0.87 -25.15 7.97
N ALA A 231 -0.29 -26.22 8.50
CA ALA A 231 0.36 -26.20 9.80
C ALA A 231 1.57 -25.24 9.75
N GLY A 232 1.39 -24.03 10.27
CA GLY A 232 2.44 -23.04 10.44
C GLY A 232 2.97 -23.08 11.88
N THR A 233 4.27 -23.31 12.02
CA THR A 233 5.01 -23.45 13.27
C THR A 233 4.93 -22.19 14.14
N THR A 234 4.79 -22.38 15.44
CA THR A 234 4.67 -21.37 16.50
C THR A 234 6.02 -20.73 16.86
N LEU A 235 6.61 -19.98 15.93
CA LEU A 235 7.62 -18.95 16.21
C LEU A 235 7.04 -17.64 15.69
N ASP A 236 7.11 -16.54 16.46
CA ASP A 236 6.67 -15.22 15.98
C ASP A 236 7.52 -14.84 14.75
N PRO A 237 6.98 -14.97 13.51
CA PRO A 237 7.78 -14.83 12.30
C PRO A 237 8.12 -13.36 12.02
N ASP A 238 7.49 -12.41 12.74
CA ASP A 238 7.64 -10.98 12.49
C ASP A 238 8.76 -10.34 13.32
N ARG A 239 9.30 -11.02 14.34
CA ARG A 239 10.36 -10.52 15.23
C ARG A 239 11.37 -11.60 15.63
N PRO A 240 12.29 -11.98 14.72
CA PRO A 240 13.38 -12.88 15.07
C PRO A 240 14.32 -12.22 16.11
N PRO A 241 14.86 -12.97 17.08
CA PRO A 241 15.84 -12.41 18.01
C PRO A 241 17.12 -12.03 17.25
N LEU A 242 17.41 -10.73 17.19
CA LEU A 242 18.62 -10.19 16.59
C LEU A 242 19.66 -9.96 17.69
N THR A 243 20.70 -10.80 17.75
CA THR A 243 21.81 -10.62 18.69
C THR A 243 22.95 -9.85 18.03
N VAL A 244 23.14 -8.60 18.43
CA VAL A 244 24.23 -7.74 17.94
C VAL A 244 25.57 -8.20 18.51
N ALA A 245 26.58 -8.35 17.65
CA ALA A 245 27.96 -8.42 18.08
C ALA A 245 28.48 -6.99 18.30
N SER A 246 28.78 -6.61 19.55
CA SER A 246 29.30 -5.27 19.84
C SER A 246 30.61 -5.03 19.06
N VAL A 247 30.56 -4.11 18.09
CA VAL A 247 31.72 -3.70 17.28
C VAL A 247 32.43 -2.48 17.89
N GLY A 248 31.80 -1.80 18.85
CA GLY A 248 32.35 -0.62 19.54
C GLY A 248 32.47 0.62 18.64
N GLN A 249 31.73 0.66 17.54
CA GLN A 249 31.76 1.74 16.55
C GLN A 249 30.37 2.33 16.35
N ARG A 250 30.32 3.65 16.15
CA ARG A 250 29.13 4.38 15.72
C ARG A 250 29.18 4.57 14.22
N ILE A 251 28.04 4.45 13.56
CA ILE A 251 27.94 4.58 12.10
C ILE A 251 27.12 5.80 11.74
N ARG A 252 27.64 6.63 10.81
CA ARG A 252 26.86 7.68 10.16
C ARG A 252 26.76 7.38 8.66
N LEU A 253 25.58 7.42 8.08
CA LEU A 253 25.35 7.25 6.65
C LEU A 253 24.81 8.56 6.05
N ILE A 254 25.57 9.14 5.13
CA ILE A 254 25.15 10.34 4.40
C ILE A 254 24.75 9.92 2.98
N ALA A 255 23.47 10.06 2.68
CA ALA A 255 22.88 9.75 1.38
C ALA A 255 22.67 11.02 0.56
N ILE A 256 23.29 11.10 -0.61
CA ILE A 256 23.26 12.28 -1.48
C ILE A 256 22.69 11.88 -2.84
N ASP A 257 21.56 12.47 -3.21
CA ASP A 257 20.90 12.23 -4.48
C ASP A 257 21.30 13.25 -5.55
N GLY A 258 21.56 12.79 -6.77
CA GLY A 258 22.00 13.63 -7.88
C GLY A 258 23.50 13.93 -7.91
N VAL A 259 24.33 13.01 -7.41
CA VAL A 259 25.79 13.11 -7.61
C VAL A 259 26.16 12.37 -8.89
N ASP A 260 26.39 13.14 -9.95
CA ASP A 260 27.05 12.66 -11.16
C ASP A 260 28.53 12.37 -10.90
N THR A 261 28.98 11.17 -11.24
CA THR A 261 30.35 10.68 -11.00
C THR A 261 31.38 11.34 -11.90
N THR A 262 30.99 11.79 -13.10
CA THR A 262 31.88 12.49 -14.04
C THR A 262 32.18 13.89 -13.54
N ILE A 263 31.15 14.64 -13.14
CA ILE A 263 31.30 15.98 -12.54
C ILE A 263 32.07 15.89 -11.23
N TYR A 264 31.74 14.91 -10.37
CA TYR A 264 32.49 14.67 -9.14
C TYR A 264 33.98 14.42 -9.41
N ALA A 265 34.33 13.54 -10.35
CA ALA A 265 35.72 13.23 -10.66
C ALA A 265 36.52 14.46 -11.11
N GLN A 266 35.90 15.37 -11.87
CA GLN A 266 36.51 16.63 -12.28
C GLN A 266 36.69 17.62 -11.12
N LEU A 267 35.77 17.62 -10.16
CA LEU A 267 35.77 18.54 -9.02
C LEU A 267 36.49 18.00 -7.79
N LYS A 268 36.78 16.70 -7.71
CA LYS A 268 37.40 16.04 -6.55
C LYS A 268 38.58 16.82 -5.94
N PRO A 269 39.53 17.39 -6.71
CA PRO A 269 40.63 18.19 -6.14
C PRO A 269 40.19 19.45 -5.39
N SER A 270 39.02 20.00 -5.73
CA SER A 270 38.44 21.20 -5.13
C SER A 270 37.45 20.91 -4.01
N LEU A 271 37.09 19.64 -3.78
CA LEU A 271 36.13 19.21 -2.76
C LEU A 271 36.91 18.65 -1.56
N ARG A 272 37.12 19.46 -0.53
CA ARG A 272 37.96 19.08 0.61
C ARG A 272 37.32 17.96 1.43
N HIS A 273 36.05 18.13 1.76
CA HIS A 273 35.34 17.25 2.70
C HIS A 273 34.74 16.05 1.98
N LEU A 274 33.98 16.28 0.91
CA LEU A 274 33.42 15.26 0.04
C LEU A 274 34.49 14.48 -0.70
N GLY A 275 35.54 15.14 -1.21
CA GLY A 275 36.63 14.45 -1.91
C GLY A 275 37.42 13.49 -0.99
N SER A 276 37.52 13.84 0.31
CA SER A 276 38.08 12.97 1.34
C SER A 276 37.13 11.84 1.72
N ALA A 277 35.84 12.14 1.96
CA ALA A 277 34.85 11.14 2.37
C ALA A 277 34.53 10.11 1.26
N LEU A 278 34.49 10.55 0.01
CA LEU A 278 34.39 9.71 -1.20
C LEU A 278 35.78 9.30 -1.72
N GLY A 279 36.75 9.18 -0.82
CA GLY A 279 38.16 8.86 -1.08
C GLY A 279 38.37 7.47 -1.68
N ASP A 280 39.48 6.83 -1.36
CA ASP A 280 39.89 5.61 -2.08
C ASP A 280 39.29 4.31 -1.53
N VAL A 281 38.72 4.35 -0.32
CA VAL A 281 37.91 3.25 0.22
C VAL A 281 36.47 3.42 -0.28
N ARG A 282 36.24 2.99 -1.52
CA ARG A 282 34.93 3.09 -2.18
C ARG A 282 34.64 1.92 -3.10
N ALA A 283 33.36 1.63 -3.25
CA ALA A 283 32.79 0.77 -4.28
C ALA A 283 32.02 1.59 -5.31
N ILE A 284 32.04 1.14 -6.55
CA ILE A 284 31.17 1.67 -7.61
C ILE A 284 29.87 0.87 -7.57
N LEU A 285 28.75 1.57 -7.44
CA LEU A 285 27.41 0.99 -7.50
C LEU A 285 26.92 1.02 -8.94
N SER A 286 26.60 -0.14 -9.50
CA SER A 286 26.08 -0.24 -10.86
C SER A 286 24.84 0.63 -11.06
N ALA A 287 24.76 1.30 -12.21
CA ALA A 287 23.58 2.06 -12.61
C ALA A 287 22.26 1.29 -12.41
N GLN A 288 21.28 1.98 -11.85
CA GLN A 288 19.92 1.49 -11.66
C GLN A 288 18.90 2.53 -12.14
N ASP A 289 17.63 2.14 -12.28
CA ASP A 289 16.59 3.09 -12.64
C ASP A 289 16.25 4.03 -11.47
N THR A 290 16.89 5.20 -11.49
CA THR A 290 16.72 6.32 -10.56
C THR A 290 15.70 7.35 -11.01
N SER A 291 14.89 7.06 -12.06
CA SER A 291 13.80 7.94 -12.48
C SER A 291 12.80 8.24 -11.35
N ASP A 292 12.69 7.31 -10.41
CA ASP A 292 11.91 7.42 -9.19
C ASP A 292 12.80 7.29 -7.94
N PRO A 293 13.17 8.43 -7.32
CA PRO A 293 13.96 8.46 -6.09
C PRO A 293 13.34 7.70 -4.93
N ALA A 294 12.02 7.75 -4.73
CA ALA A 294 11.40 7.03 -3.61
C ALA A 294 11.60 5.51 -3.75
N ARG A 295 11.47 4.97 -4.95
CA ARG A 295 11.80 3.57 -5.23
C ARG A 295 13.29 3.30 -5.02
N ALA A 296 14.18 4.06 -5.69
CA ALA A 296 15.62 3.81 -5.68
C ALA A 296 16.23 3.88 -4.27
N TRP A 297 15.83 4.88 -3.48
CA TRP A 297 16.32 5.05 -2.11
C TRP A 297 15.66 4.10 -1.12
N THR A 298 14.45 3.59 -1.40
CA THR A 298 13.88 2.48 -0.62
C THR A 298 14.62 1.17 -0.88
N THR A 299 15.05 0.91 -2.12
CA THR A 299 15.93 -0.24 -2.45
C THR A 299 17.22 -0.19 -1.64
N ILE A 300 17.89 0.97 -1.59
CA ILE A 300 19.12 1.19 -0.80
C ILE A 300 18.85 0.99 0.69
N ALA A 301 17.75 1.53 1.21
CA ALA A 301 17.39 1.45 2.63
C ALA A 301 17.09 0.02 3.10
N THR A 302 16.49 -0.80 2.23
CA THR A 302 15.99 -2.14 2.59
C THR A 302 16.93 -3.27 2.15
N GLY A 303 17.80 -3.02 1.16
CA GLY A 303 18.66 -4.05 0.57
C GLY A 303 17.89 -5.15 -0.18
N VAL A 304 16.62 -4.92 -0.55
CA VAL A 304 15.80 -5.82 -1.37
C VAL A 304 15.23 -5.08 -2.58
N SER A 305 14.72 -5.81 -3.57
CA SER A 305 14.21 -5.21 -4.80
C SER A 305 12.81 -4.57 -4.63
N PRO A 306 12.38 -3.70 -5.56
CA PRO A 306 11.05 -3.08 -5.56
C PRO A 306 9.90 -4.06 -5.45
N GLU A 307 10.01 -5.23 -6.08
CA GLU A 307 9.00 -6.30 -6.03
C GLU A 307 8.83 -6.87 -4.62
N ARG A 308 9.87 -6.78 -3.77
CA ARG A 308 9.84 -7.27 -2.39
C ARG A 308 9.51 -6.19 -1.38
N HIS A 309 10.06 -4.97 -1.51
CA HIS A 309 9.74 -3.91 -0.56
C HIS A 309 8.42 -3.17 -0.89
N GLY A 310 7.84 -3.34 -2.09
CA GLY A 310 6.49 -2.86 -2.44
C GLY A 310 6.38 -1.38 -2.82
N VAL A 311 7.48 -0.62 -2.82
CA VAL A 311 7.51 0.79 -3.24
C VAL A 311 7.97 0.85 -4.69
N HIS A 312 7.05 1.20 -5.59
CA HIS A 312 7.32 1.21 -7.03
C HIS A 312 7.41 2.61 -7.64
N ALA A 313 6.81 3.61 -6.97
CA ALA A 313 6.79 4.99 -7.43
C ALA A 313 6.58 5.99 -6.26
N ILE A 314 6.96 7.26 -6.49
CA ILE A 314 6.63 8.42 -5.66
C ILE A 314 5.11 8.58 -5.57
N GLU A 315 4.40 8.44 -6.68
CA GLU A 315 2.94 8.50 -6.71
C GLU A 315 2.32 7.12 -6.50
N THR A 316 1.63 6.97 -5.38
CA THR A 316 0.74 5.85 -5.10
C THR A 316 -0.72 6.30 -5.19
N ARG A 317 -1.68 5.36 -5.16
CA ARG A 317 -3.11 5.66 -5.28
C ARG A 317 -3.85 5.22 -4.01
N ARG A 318 -4.51 6.16 -3.31
CA ARG A 318 -5.42 5.92 -2.16
C ARG A 318 -6.88 5.92 -2.58
N LEU A 319 -7.79 5.22 -1.90
CA LEU A 319 -9.23 5.41 -2.14
C LEU A 319 -9.74 6.74 -1.57
N ALA A 320 -10.56 7.45 -2.33
CA ALA A 320 -11.23 8.66 -1.92
C ALA A 320 -12.20 8.38 -0.75
N GLY A 321 -11.97 9.03 0.38
CA GLY A 321 -12.80 8.93 1.58
C GLY A 321 -12.36 7.89 2.60
N VAL A 322 -11.26 7.17 2.36
CA VAL A 322 -10.64 6.23 3.31
C VAL A 322 -9.25 6.76 3.66
N ARG A 323 -8.88 6.80 4.95
CA ARG A 323 -7.55 7.30 5.37
C ARG A 323 -6.40 6.38 4.98
N GLY A 324 -6.63 5.07 4.85
CA GLY A 324 -5.59 4.11 4.50
C GLY A 324 -5.40 3.86 3.00
N VAL A 325 -4.26 3.26 2.67
CA VAL A 325 -3.78 3.03 1.29
C VAL A 325 -4.14 1.63 0.81
N LEU A 326 -4.59 1.51 -0.45
CA LEU A 326 -4.57 0.23 -1.15
C LEU A 326 -3.19 0.03 -1.77
N THR A 327 -2.37 -0.83 -1.18
CA THR A 327 -1.20 -1.37 -1.88
C THR A 327 -1.70 -2.17 -3.09
N ALA A 328 -1.33 -1.78 -4.30
CA ALA A 328 -1.59 -2.54 -5.52
C ALA A 328 -0.76 -3.84 -5.50
N GLY A 329 -1.20 -4.83 -4.72
CA GLY A 329 -0.61 -6.16 -4.73
C GLY A 329 -0.76 -6.78 -6.12
N GLY A 330 0.35 -7.24 -6.69
CA GLY A 330 0.49 -7.79 -8.05
C GLY A 330 -0.27 -9.11 -8.29
N GLY A 331 -1.59 -9.10 -8.13
CA GLY A 331 -2.49 -10.21 -8.45
C GLY A 331 -3.57 -9.79 -9.45
N ALA A 332 -4.18 -10.76 -10.13
CA ALA A 332 -5.29 -10.54 -11.06
C ALA A 332 -6.45 -9.73 -10.45
N ILE A 333 -6.66 -9.84 -9.13
CA ILE A 333 -7.68 -9.11 -8.37
C ILE A 333 -7.31 -7.61 -8.22
N GLY A 334 -6.03 -7.27 -8.03
CA GLY A 334 -5.56 -5.88 -7.95
C GLY A 334 -5.75 -5.10 -9.25
N ARG A 335 -5.58 -5.77 -10.40
CA ARG A 335 -5.85 -5.19 -11.73
C ARG A 335 -7.34 -4.97 -12.00
N VAL A 336 -8.21 -5.87 -11.53
CA VAL A 336 -9.67 -5.74 -11.70
C VAL A 336 -10.24 -4.67 -10.77
N ILE A 337 -9.77 -4.59 -9.52
CA ILE A 337 -10.16 -3.52 -8.59
C ILE A 337 -9.63 -2.17 -9.07
N GLY A 338 -8.35 -2.09 -9.47
CA GLY A 338 -7.76 -0.87 -10.02
C GLY A 338 -8.50 -0.34 -11.25
N GLY A 339 -8.84 -1.23 -12.20
CA GLY A 339 -9.59 -0.86 -13.41
C GLY A 339 -11.03 -0.41 -13.13
N ALA A 340 -11.69 -0.98 -12.11
CA ALA A 340 -13.04 -0.57 -11.72
C ALA A 340 -13.05 0.74 -10.91
N THR A 341 -12.02 1.02 -10.10
CA THR A 341 -11.90 2.26 -9.32
C THR A 341 -11.41 3.46 -10.14
N ASP A 342 -10.60 3.23 -11.18
CA ASP A 342 -10.13 4.27 -12.11
C ASP A 342 -11.29 4.85 -12.94
N MET A 343 -12.29 4.02 -13.30
CA MET A 343 -13.44 4.45 -14.09
C MET A 343 -14.38 5.42 -13.33
N VAL A 344 -14.25 5.53 -12.01
CA VAL A 344 -15.15 6.31 -11.13
C VAL A 344 -14.42 7.46 -10.40
N ARG A 345 -13.13 7.75 -10.71
CA ARG A 345 -12.32 8.78 -10.01
C ARG A 345 -12.35 8.63 -8.47
N LEU A 346 -12.33 7.40 -7.99
CA LEU A 346 -12.38 7.09 -6.56
C LEU A 346 -10.99 6.97 -5.95
N THR A 347 -9.94 7.43 -6.62
CA THR A 347 -8.57 7.38 -6.12
C THR A 347 -7.96 8.77 -6.00
N ARG A 348 -7.19 9.01 -4.94
CA ARG A 348 -6.38 10.23 -4.74
C ARG A 348 -4.90 9.88 -4.87
N PRO A 349 -4.07 10.75 -5.46
CA PRO A 349 -2.63 10.60 -5.42
C PRO A 349 -2.15 10.57 -3.96
N ALA A 350 -1.23 9.68 -3.66
CA ALA A 350 -0.54 9.56 -2.38
C ALA A 350 0.96 9.44 -2.64
N ILE A 351 1.74 9.67 -1.60
CA ILE A 351 3.20 9.67 -1.69
C ILE A 351 3.73 8.44 -1.00
N ALA A 352 4.78 7.85 -1.58
CA ALA A 352 5.54 6.74 -1.03
C ALA A 352 5.66 6.86 0.50
N SER A 353 5.10 5.90 1.22
CA SER A 353 4.98 5.95 2.68
C SER A 353 5.51 4.67 3.33
N ARG A 354 5.83 4.75 4.62
CA ARG A 354 6.25 3.61 5.43
C ARG A 354 5.21 2.50 5.42
N ASP A 355 3.93 2.85 5.45
CA ASP A 355 2.82 1.89 5.47
C ASP A 355 2.71 1.06 4.18
N GLU A 356 3.33 1.50 3.09
CA GLU A 356 3.38 0.75 1.82
C GLU A 356 4.56 -0.22 1.77
N ARG A 357 5.58 -0.02 2.62
CA ARG A 357 6.79 -0.86 2.62
C ARG A 357 6.50 -2.22 3.25
N GLN A 358 6.93 -3.27 2.54
CA GLN A 358 6.78 -4.67 2.98
C GLN A 358 8.06 -5.25 3.60
N ALA A 359 9.17 -4.51 3.56
CA ALA A 359 10.46 -4.92 4.10
C ALA A 359 10.98 -3.89 5.10
N LYS A 360 11.71 -4.32 6.15
CA LYS A 360 12.33 -3.38 7.11
C LYS A 360 13.52 -2.66 6.47
N THR A 361 13.73 -1.42 6.87
CA THR A 361 14.94 -0.65 6.51
C THR A 361 16.10 -1.01 7.43
N MET A 362 17.33 -0.68 7.04
CA MET A 362 18.53 -0.90 7.86
C MET A 362 18.45 -0.23 9.24
N TRP A 363 17.83 0.94 9.38
CA TRP A 363 17.68 1.58 10.70
C TRP A 363 16.60 0.92 11.56
N GLU A 364 15.50 0.43 10.97
CA GLU A 364 14.50 -0.35 11.72
C GLU A 364 15.06 -1.70 12.17
N VAL A 365 15.84 -2.37 11.32
CA VAL A 365 16.51 -3.63 11.69
C VAL A 365 17.55 -3.38 12.79
N ALA A 366 18.34 -2.31 12.70
CA ALA A 366 19.29 -1.93 13.74
C ALA A 366 18.59 -1.59 15.07
N GLU A 367 17.48 -0.85 15.02
CA GLU A 367 16.65 -0.52 16.19
C GLU A 367 16.09 -1.78 16.86
N GLU A 368 15.52 -2.70 16.09
CA GLU A 368 15.01 -3.97 16.63
C GLU A 368 16.12 -4.86 17.20
N ALA A 369 17.35 -4.68 16.73
CA ALA A 369 18.54 -5.31 17.30
C ALA A 369 19.03 -4.62 18.60
N GLY A 370 18.34 -3.58 19.06
CA GLY A 370 18.62 -2.85 20.29
C GLY A 370 19.58 -1.67 20.14
N LEU A 371 19.89 -1.25 18.92
CA LEU A 371 20.75 -0.10 18.66
C LEU A 371 19.96 1.21 18.69
N ARG A 372 20.61 2.28 19.14
CA ARG A 372 20.03 3.63 19.14
C ARG A 372 20.19 4.24 17.76
N THR A 373 19.09 4.46 17.06
CA THR A 373 19.10 4.90 15.66
C THR A 373 18.47 6.27 15.45
N ALA A 374 18.91 6.99 14.42
CA ALA A 374 18.19 8.13 13.86
C ALA A 374 18.15 8.09 12.33
N VAL A 375 16.99 8.43 11.76
CA VAL A 375 16.82 8.68 10.32
C VAL A 375 16.28 10.09 10.09
N VAL A 376 16.88 10.80 9.15
CA VAL A 376 16.48 12.17 8.77
C VAL A 376 16.17 12.25 7.29
N ASN A 377 14.94 12.67 6.99
CA ASN A 377 14.44 13.03 5.66
C ASN A 377 14.49 11.92 4.60
N TRP A 378 14.65 10.65 4.97
CA TRP A 378 14.67 9.56 3.98
C TRP A 378 13.29 9.28 3.40
N TRP A 379 13.21 8.90 2.13
CA TRP A 379 11.96 8.53 1.46
C TRP A 379 11.19 7.41 2.17
N ALA A 380 9.85 7.46 2.09
CA ALA A 380 8.96 6.45 2.65
C ALA A 380 9.19 6.16 4.14
N THR A 381 9.54 7.20 4.91
CA THR A 381 9.70 7.13 6.37
C THR A 381 8.45 7.57 7.10
N TRP A 382 7.61 8.42 6.50
CA TRP A 382 6.31 8.77 7.07
C TRP A 382 5.27 7.66 6.88
N PRO A 383 4.43 7.32 7.88
CA PRO A 383 4.43 7.87 9.24
C PRO A 383 5.55 7.31 10.11
N ALA A 384 6.11 8.13 10.99
CA ALA A 384 7.05 7.73 12.01
C ALA A 384 6.41 6.74 13.01
N PRO A 385 7.14 5.71 13.47
CA PRO A 385 6.65 4.74 14.45
C PRO A 385 6.40 5.39 15.81
N ALA A 386 5.50 4.79 16.61
CA ALA A 386 5.10 5.33 17.92
C ALA A 386 6.19 5.21 19.00
N ALA A 387 7.06 4.21 18.88
CA ALA A 387 8.16 3.90 19.77
C ALA A 387 9.34 3.44 18.94
N GLY A 388 10.55 3.56 19.49
CA GLY A 388 11.76 3.17 18.79
C GLY A 388 12.84 4.24 18.74
N GLY A 389 13.61 4.22 17.66
CA GLY A 389 14.62 5.22 17.35
C GLY A 389 14.03 6.57 16.95
N ILE A 390 14.90 7.51 16.64
CA ILE A 390 14.50 8.84 16.17
C ILE A 390 14.16 8.77 14.69
N VAL A 391 12.95 9.20 14.32
CA VAL A 391 12.50 9.24 12.94
C VAL A 391 12.01 10.63 12.61
N ILE A 392 12.83 11.38 11.87
CA ILE A 392 12.47 12.67 11.27
C ILE A 392 12.12 12.38 9.80
N THR A 393 10.84 12.32 9.50
CA THR A 393 10.36 11.84 8.19
C THR A 393 10.64 12.82 7.05
N ASP A 394 10.45 12.37 5.82
CA ASP A 394 10.42 13.20 4.60
C ASP A 394 9.40 14.36 4.69
N ARG A 395 8.41 14.28 5.59
CA ARG A 395 7.39 15.32 5.83
C ARG A 395 7.70 16.29 6.96
N ALA A 396 8.75 16.03 7.76
CA ALA A 396 9.03 16.80 8.97
C ALA A 396 9.29 18.28 8.69
N VAL A 397 9.99 18.61 7.60
CA VAL A 397 10.28 19.99 7.19
C VAL A 397 8.98 20.78 6.98
N LEU A 398 7.98 20.20 6.32
CA LEU A 398 6.67 20.83 6.12
C LEU A 398 5.91 21.04 7.43
N ARG A 399 5.98 20.05 8.33
CA ARG A 399 5.33 20.14 9.65
C ARG A 399 5.96 21.23 10.52
N LEU A 400 7.28 21.36 10.51
CA LEU A 400 7.99 22.41 11.24
C LEU A 400 7.71 23.80 10.66
N GLU A 401 7.63 23.91 9.32
CA GLU A 401 7.31 25.16 8.63
C GLU A 401 5.89 25.67 8.91
N ARG A 402 4.90 24.77 8.93
CA ARG A 402 3.49 25.13 9.13
C ARG A 402 3.07 25.18 10.60
N GLY A 403 3.75 24.43 11.46
CA GLY A 403 3.29 24.18 12.82
C GLY A 403 2.07 23.25 12.89
N GLY A 404 1.38 23.31 14.03
CA GLY A 404 0.22 22.47 14.34
C GLY A 404 0.57 21.13 15.00
N ALA A 405 -0.44 20.29 15.25
CA ALA A 405 -0.23 18.99 15.86
C ALA A 405 0.44 18.00 14.90
N LEU A 406 1.21 17.06 15.45
CA LEU A 406 1.86 15.99 14.67
C LEU A 406 0.83 15.00 14.09
N ASP A 407 1.05 14.65 12.84
CA ASP A 407 0.49 13.48 12.17
C ASP A 407 1.60 12.44 11.89
N ALA A 408 2.39 12.16 12.93
CA ALA A 408 3.53 11.24 12.90
C ALA A 408 4.67 11.62 11.93
N GLU A 409 4.95 12.91 11.74
CA GLU A 409 6.11 13.34 10.95
C GLU A 409 7.44 13.23 11.72
N ILE A 410 7.38 13.23 13.06
CA ILE A 410 8.54 13.22 13.95
C ILE A 410 8.26 12.23 15.09
N ALA A 411 9.19 11.32 15.33
CA ALA A 411 9.22 10.45 16.49
C ALA A 411 10.61 10.44 17.15
N PRO A 412 10.69 10.27 18.49
CA PRO A 412 9.58 10.35 19.43
C PRO A 412 8.94 11.75 19.45
N ALA A 413 7.65 11.83 19.77
CA ALA A 413 6.87 13.07 19.66
C ALA A 413 7.44 14.24 20.49
N ILE A 414 8.16 13.93 21.58
CA ILE A 414 8.82 14.92 22.44
C ILE A 414 9.87 15.77 21.69
N LEU A 415 10.48 15.24 20.63
CA LEU A 415 11.44 15.98 19.81
C LEU A 415 10.79 17.10 19.00
N TYR A 416 9.47 17.06 18.80
CA TYR A 416 8.80 18.10 18.03
C TYR A 416 8.87 19.46 18.70
N ASP A 417 8.68 19.54 20.01
CA ASP A 417 8.76 20.81 20.73
C ASP A 417 10.18 21.37 20.73
N GLN A 418 11.19 20.51 20.87
CA GLN A 418 12.60 20.90 20.76
C GLN A 418 12.89 21.46 19.35
N LEU A 419 12.60 20.68 18.31
CA LEU A 419 12.88 21.10 16.93
C LEU A 419 12.07 22.34 16.52
N ARG A 420 10.84 22.50 17.04
CA ARG A 420 10.03 23.70 16.80
C ARG A 420 10.63 24.92 17.47
N ALA A 421 11.24 24.79 18.65
CA ALA A 421 11.94 25.89 19.33
C ALA A 421 13.22 26.28 18.57
N GLU A 422 13.96 25.32 18.04
CA GLU A 422 15.18 25.55 17.26
C GLU A 422 14.91 25.97 15.80
N TRP A 423 13.68 25.74 15.30
CA TRP A 423 13.31 25.93 13.90
C TRP A 423 13.65 27.31 13.31
N PRO A 424 13.39 28.44 13.99
CA PRO A 424 13.75 29.75 13.44
C PRO A 424 15.26 29.87 13.18
N ALA A 425 16.10 29.43 14.13
CA ALA A 425 17.55 29.47 14.00
C ALA A 425 18.05 28.55 12.87
N ILE A 426 17.48 27.35 12.75
CA ILE A 426 17.79 26.41 11.66
C ILE A 426 17.45 27.05 10.30
N ARG A 427 16.27 27.67 10.16
CA ARG A 427 15.83 28.28 8.91
C ARG A 427 16.61 29.53 8.54
N ASP A 428 16.92 30.38 9.51
CA ASP A 428 17.72 31.59 9.28
C ASP A 428 19.15 31.22 8.84
N TYR A 429 19.76 30.23 9.49
CA TYR A 429 21.06 29.70 9.08
C TYR A 429 21.01 29.11 7.66
N ALA A 430 20.00 28.29 7.36
CA ALA A 430 19.84 27.67 6.05
C ALA A 430 19.69 28.72 4.94
N ARG A 431 18.82 29.71 5.13
CA ARG A 431 18.62 30.84 4.22
C ARG A 431 19.91 31.63 4.01
N ALA A 432 20.53 32.09 5.09
CA ALA A 432 21.74 32.90 5.01
C ALA A 432 22.93 32.14 4.37
N THR A 433 22.99 30.81 4.53
CA THR A 433 24.03 29.98 3.90
C THR A 433 23.77 29.81 2.41
N ALA A 434 22.53 29.54 2.00
CA ALA A 434 22.16 29.44 0.59
C ALA A 434 22.29 30.78 -0.15
N GLU A 435 21.86 31.89 0.46
CA GLU A 435 21.97 33.23 -0.13
C GLU A 435 23.41 33.68 -0.33
N ARG A 436 24.30 33.38 0.63
CA ARG A 436 25.74 33.66 0.47
C ARG A 436 26.38 32.84 -0.66
N ALA A 437 25.98 31.58 -0.80
CA ALA A 437 26.53 30.70 -1.83
C ALA A 437 25.99 31.04 -3.23
N PHE A 438 24.74 31.49 -3.31
CA PHE A 438 24.02 31.74 -4.56
C PHE A 438 23.37 33.13 -4.56
N PRO A 439 24.17 34.21 -4.64
CA PRO A 439 23.63 35.57 -4.71
C PRO A 439 22.80 35.74 -5.99
N ALA A 440 21.85 36.68 -5.97
CA ALA A 440 21.07 37.03 -7.16
C ALA A 440 22.01 37.57 -8.24
N THR A 441 22.19 36.81 -9.32
CA THR A 441 22.97 37.19 -10.50
C THR A 441 22.04 37.59 -11.65
N ILE A 442 22.63 38.01 -12.78
CA ILE A 442 21.90 38.31 -14.02
C ILE A 442 20.99 37.15 -14.44
N ASP A 443 21.43 35.90 -14.22
CA ASP A 443 20.63 34.69 -14.46
C ASP A 443 19.79 34.32 -13.23
N THR A 444 18.88 35.21 -12.85
CA THR A 444 18.00 35.07 -11.67
C THR A 444 17.33 33.69 -11.56
N PRO A 445 16.77 33.09 -12.65
CA PRO A 445 16.14 31.77 -12.58
C PRO A 445 17.06 30.65 -12.11
N ILE A 446 18.34 30.67 -12.50
CA ILE A 446 19.32 29.65 -12.08
C ILE A 446 19.65 29.84 -10.60
N SER A 447 19.94 31.08 -10.18
CA SER A 447 20.25 31.38 -8.77
C SER A 447 19.09 31.02 -7.84
N ASP A 448 17.83 31.20 -8.27
CA ASP A 448 16.64 30.82 -7.50
C ASP A 448 16.46 29.31 -7.35
N ILE A 449 16.84 28.52 -8.37
CA ILE A 449 16.85 27.05 -8.27
C ILE A 449 17.90 26.60 -7.26
N LEU A 450 19.13 27.11 -7.38
CA LEU A 450 20.23 26.78 -6.48
C LEU A 450 19.92 27.17 -5.03
N ARG A 451 19.40 28.37 -4.80
CA ARG A 451 19.03 28.87 -3.47
C ARG A 451 17.95 28.03 -2.82
N ARG A 452 16.86 27.72 -3.54
CA ARG A 452 15.77 26.88 -3.00
C ARG A 452 16.25 25.48 -2.64
N SER A 453 17.07 24.87 -3.48
CA SER A 453 17.62 23.54 -3.22
C SER A 453 18.63 23.55 -2.07
N GLY A 454 19.53 24.54 -2.06
CA GLY A 454 20.54 24.70 -1.02
C GLY A 454 19.93 25.00 0.35
N GLU A 455 18.85 25.79 0.40
CA GLU A 455 18.08 26.01 1.62
C GLU A 455 17.49 24.70 2.17
N LEU A 456 17.01 23.81 1.30
CA LEU A 456 16.45 22.53 1.70
C LEU A 456 17.53 21.63 2.32
N ASP A 457 18.64 21.41 1.62
CA ASP A 457 19.76 20.62 2.14
C ASP A 457 20.31 21.20 3.44
N ALA A 458 20.45 22.53 3.52
CA ALA A 458 20.93 23.19 4.73
C ALA A 458 19.95 23.09 5.90
N THR A 459 18.64 23.07 5.62
CA THR A 459 17.60 22.82 6.64
C THR A 459 17.68 21.38 7.15
N ILE A 460 17.83 20.41 6.25
CA ILE A 460 17.96 18.98 6.60
C ILE A 460 19.22 18.74 7.44
N ALA A 461 20.36 19.30 7.01
CA ALA A 461 21.61 19.23 7.75
C ALA A 461 21.49 19.92 9.13
N GLY A 462 20.79 21.06 9.21
CA GLY A 462 20.49 21.75 10.47
C GLY A 462 19.67 20.89 11.42
N ILE A 463 18.61 20.23 10.93
CA ILE A 463 17.81 19.30 11.74
C ILE A 463 18.67 18.12 12.23
N ALA A 464 19.49 17.53 11.35
CA ALA A 464 20.37 16.42 11.75
C ALA A 464 21.35 16.82 12.86
N ARG A 465 21.85 18.07 12.84
CA ARG A 465 22.76 18.61 13.86
C ARG A 465 22.08 18.95 15.19
N ALA A 466 20.76 19.16 15.19
CA ALA A 466 19.97 19.39 16.41
C ALA A 466 19.72 18.08 17.18
N LEU A 467 19.95 16.92 16.57
CA LEU A 467 19.77 15.61 17.21
C LEU A 467 20.98 15.26 18.09
N PRO A 468 20.78 14.44 19.14
CA PRO A 468 21.86 13.99 20.02
C PRO A 468 22.72 12.90 19.37
N VAL A 469 23.32 13.20 18.22
CA VAL A 469 24.01 12.24 17.33
C VAL A 469 25.12 11.46 18.02
N ASP A 470 25.78 12.05 19.02
CA ASP A 470 26.87 11.38 19.73
C ASP A 470 26.42 10.19 20.59
N SER A 471 25.15 10.22 21.00
CA SER A 471 24.52 9.15 21.78
C SER A 471 23.90 8.06 20.91
N LEU A 472 24.07 8.11 19.58
CA LEU A 472 23.44 7.17 18.66
C LEU A 472 24.47 6.21 18.07
N ASP A 473 24.06 4.96 17.90
CA ASP A 473 24.89 3.92 17.32
C ASP A 473 24.80 3.95 15.78
N PHE A 474 23.66 4.41 15.24
CA PHE A 474 23.47 4.59 13.80
C PHE A 474 22.67 5.86 13.47
N VAL A 475 23.22 6.73 12.63
CA VAL A 475 22.52 7.92 12.10
C VAL A 475 22.54 7.90 10.58
N THR A 476 21.40 8.17 9.94
CA THR A 476 21.33 8.31 8.49
C THR A 476 20.60 9.60 8.08
N VAL A 477 21.15 10.29 7.08
CA VAL A 477 20.64 11.57 6.57
C VAL A 477 20.53 11.51 5.05
N TYR A 478 19.36 11.82 4.50
CA TYR A 478 19.11 11.89 3.06
C TYR A 478 18.99 13.34 2.57
N LEU A 479 19.78 13.68 1.55
CA LEU A 479 19.88 15.01 0.95
C LEU A 479 19.50 14.96 -0.54
N PRO A 480 18.38 15.57 -0.95
CA PRO A 480 17.88 15.53 -2.32
C PRO A 480 18.44 16.64 -3.22
N GLY A 481 19.15 17.62 -2.68
CA GLY A 481 19.35 18.89 -3.37
C GLY A 481 20.09 18.83 -4.72
N PRO A 482 21.16 18.03 -4.90
CA PRO A 482 21.81 17.91 -6.20
C PRO A 482 20.88 17.35 -7.29
N ASP A 483 20.03 16.36 -6.98
CA ASP A 483 19.02 15.84 -7.93
C ASP A 483 18.01 16.92 -8.31
N ILE A 484 17.53 17.69 -7.35
CA ILE A 484 16.60 18.80 -7.62
C ILE A 484 17.23 19.82 -8.58
N VAL A 485 18.48 20.21 -8.33
CA VAL A 485 19.22 21.17 -9.16
C VAL A 485 19.48 20.59 -10.55
N GLN A 486 20.00 19.37 -10.63
CA GLN A 486 20.30 18.72 -11.90
C GLN A 486 19.04 18.53 -12.73
N ASN A 487 17.96 17.99 -12.15
CA ASN A 487 16.70 17.83 -12.86
C ASN A 487 16.13 19.18 -13.31
N ALA A 488 16.13 20.21 -12.46
CA ALA A 488 15.60 21.52 -12.85
C ALA A 488 16.45 22.22 -13.94
N LEU A 489 17.77 22.04 -13.94
CA LEU A 489 18.67 22.68 -14.90
C LEU A 489 18.87 21.86 -16.19
N LEU A 490 18.79 20.54 -16.14
CA LEU A 490 19.07 19.64 -17.26
C LEU A 490 17.81 19.04 -17.90
N ALA A 491 16.65 19.04 -17.22
CA ALA A 491 15.42 18.59 -17.84
C ALA A 491 15.17 19.42 -19.11
N THR A 492 15.12 18.73 -20.25
CA THR A 492 14.77 19.30 -21.53
C THR A 492 13.32 19.74 -21.47
N SER A 493 13.08 20.99 -21.11
CA SER A 493 11.74 21.56 -21.12
C SER A 493 11.29 21.73 -22.56
N ASP A 494 10.70 20.69 -23.19
CA ASP A 494 9.88 20.67 -24.43
C ASP A 494 10.35 21.53 -25.64
N ARG A 495 11.57 22.06 -25.62
CA ARG A 495 12.06 23.15 -26.49
C ARG A 495 13.50 22.89 -26.93
N GLY A 496 13.75 21.73 -27.54
CA GLY A 496 15.00 21.44 -28.24
C GLY A 496 16.27 21.45 -27.38
N ALA A 497 17.42 21.28 -28.05
CA ALA A 497 18.74 21.34 -27.41
C ALA A 497 19.06 22.77 -26.97
N PHE A 498 19.67 22.91 -25.79
CA PHE A 498 20.14 24.19 -25.27
C PHE A 498 21.23 24.79 -26.18
N ALA A 499 21.24 26.13 -26.31
CA ALA A 499 22.38 26.82 -26.91
C ALA A 499 23.65 26.54 -26.06
N PRO A 500 24.85 26.37 -26.68
CA PRO A 500 26.06 25.96 -25.98
C PRO A 500 26.44 26.84 -24.77
N SER A 501 26.27 28.16 -24.88
CA SER A 501 26.51 29.11 -23.78
C SER A 501 25.57 28.88 -22.59
N SER A 502 24.29 28.59 -22.85
CA SER A 502 23.31 28.30 -21.80
C SER A 502 23.56 26.94 -21.15
N ALA A 503 24.04 25.95 -21.91
CA ALA A 503 24.45 24.66 -21.36
C ALA A 503 25.67 24.81 -20.45
N ALA A 504 26.67 25.61 -20.85
CA ALA A 504 27.85 25.89 -20.03
C ALA A 504 27.48 26.58 -18.70
N ALA A 505 26.61 27.59 -18.73
CA ALA A 505 26.14 28.26 -17.51
C ALA A 505 25.41 27.32 -16.54
N ARG A 506 24.59 26.40 -17.07
CA ARG A 506 23.89 25.37 -16.26
C ARG A 506 24.86 24.36 -15.65
N ILE A 507 25.87 23.91 -16.40
CA ILE A 507 26.90 23.02 -15.87
C ILE A 507 27.71 23.72 -14.78
N GLU A 508 28.09 24.98 -14.98
CA GLU A 508 28.81 25.76 -13.96
C GLU A 508 27.97 25.95 -12.70
N ALA A 509 26.66 26.19 -12.83
CA ALA A 509 25.74 26.24 -11.70
C ALA A 509 25.72 24.92 -10.89
N ILE A 510 25.70 23.77 -11.58
CA ILE A 510 25.81 22.45 -10.93
C ILE A 510 27.15 22.31 -10.21
N ARG A 511 28.27 22.71 -10.85
CA ARG A 511 29.61 22.67 -10.21
C ARG A 511 29.67 23.53 -8.95
N ARG A 512 29.07 24.71 -8.98
CA ARG A 512 28.95 25.61 -7.81
C ARG A 512 28.14 24.97 -6.68
N TYR A 513 27.11 24.18 -7.00
CA TYR A 513 26.33 23.46 -6.00
C TYR A 513 27.16 22.41 -5.27
N TYR A 514 28.07 21.71 -5.96
CA TYR A 514 28.96 20.74 -5.31
C TYR A 514 29.91 21.41 -4.31
N LEU A 515 30.42 22.60 -4.63
CA LEU A 515 31.27 23.38 -3.71
C LEU A 515 30.49 23.83 -2.47
N PHE A 516 29.23 24.25 -2.66
CA PHE A 516 28.33 24.55 -1.54
C PHE A 516 28.09 23.32 -0.67
N LEU A 517 27.81 22.16 -1.30
CA LEU A 517 27.55 20.91 -0.60
C LEU A 517 28.77 20.44 0.20
N ASP A 518 29.99 20.57 -0.34
CA ASP A 518 31.24 20.23 0.35
C ASP A 518 31.37 20.96 1.69
N GLY A 519 31.14 22.28 1.68
CA GLY A 519 31.19 23.10 2.90
C GLY A 519 30.02 22.82 3.85
N LEU A 520 28.82 22.59 3.32
CA LEU A 520 27.63 22.30 4.13
C LEU A 520 27.79 20.98 4.90
N LEU A 521 28.37 19.95 4.26
CA LEU A 521 28.49 18.60 4.82
C LEU A 521 29.71 18.39 5.70
N ALA A 522 30.64 19.35 5.75
CA ALA A 522 31.86 19.25 6.56
C ALA A 522 31.60 18.69 7.98
N PRO A 523 30.64 19.22 8.78
CA PRO A 523 30.41 18.73 10.14
C PRO A 523 29.80 17.31 10.20
N LEU A 524 29.08 16.90 9.15
CA LEU A 524 28.46 15.57 9.08
C LEU A 524 29.45 14.49 8.61
N LEU A 525 30.46 14.88 7.83
CA LEU A 525 31.49 14.01 7.26
C LEU A 525 32.71 13.81 8.16
N GLU A 526 32.88 14.64 9.19
CA GLU A 526 33.98 14.51 10.16
C GLU A 526 33.82 13.24 11.01
N ALA A 527 34.74 12.29 10.85
CA ALA A 527 34.79 11.08 11.66
C ALA A 527 35.66 11.30 12.92
N ASP A 528 35.07 11.07 14.09
CA ASP A 528 35.79 11.06 15.37
C ASP A 528 36.35 9.67 15.71
N GLU A 529 36.98 9.55 16.89
CA GLU A 529 37.39 8.27 17.44
C GLU A 529 36.18 7.37 17.71
N GLY A 530 36.10 6.27 16.97
CA GLY A 530 35.01 5.30 17.08
C GLY A 530 33.84 5.56 16.13
N THR A 531 33.88 6.58 15.27
CA THR A 531 32.88 6.75 14.20
C THR A 531 33.42 6.34 12.83
N VAL A 532 32.59 5.60 12.09
CA VAL A 532 32.74 5.38 10.66
C VAL A 532 31.64 6.15 9.94
N VAL A 533 32.04 6.97 8.96
CA VAL A 533 31.11 7.69 8.09
C VAL A 533 31.05 6.98 6.74
N PHE A 534 29.88 6.48 6.38
CA PHE A 534 29.57 6.04 5.04
C PHE A 534 28.96 7.19 4.24
N VAL A 535 29.33 7.29 2.97
CA VAL A 535 28.68 8.18 2.00
C VAL A 535 28.16 7.34 0.84
N VAL A 536 26.86 7.43 0.57
CA VAL A 536 26.23 6.79 -0.59
C VAL A 536 25.70 7.85 -1.53
N THR A 537 25.97 7.69 -2.81
CA THR A 537 25.50 8.60 -3.85
C THR A 537 24.80 7.86 -4.98
N GLN A 538 23.86 8.56 -5.61
CA GLN A 538 23.18 8.13 -6.84
C GLN A 538 23.16 9.30 -7.84
N PRO A 539 23.13 9.04 -9.15
CA PRO A 539 23.16 10.08 -10.19
C PRO A 539 21.87 10.91 -10.30
N GLY A 540 20.85 10.63 -9.47
CA GLY A 540 19.54 11.28 -9.55
C GLY A 540 18.79 10.91 -10.83
N ARG A 541 17.85 11.76 -11.25
CA ARG A 541 16.92 11.52 -12.38
C ARG A 541 17.49 11.86 -13.76
N VAL A 542 18.81 11.99 -13.87
CA VAL A 542 19.49 12.26 -15.15
C VAL A 542 19.46 11.00 -16.03
N GLN A 543 19.22 11.18 -17.33
CA GLN A 543 19.27 10.10 -18.32
C GLN A 543 20.46 10.28 -19.29
N PRO A 544 21.15 9.20 -19.67
CA PRO A 544 20.95 7.81 -19.22
C PRO A 544 21.37 7.59 -17.75
N PRO A 545 20.87 6.52 -17.09
CA PRO A 545 21.25 6.22 -15.71
C PRO A 545 22.77 6.04 -15.57
N GLY A 546 23.35 6.70 -14.58
CA GLY A 546 24.78 6.64 -14.26
C GLY A 546 25.10 5.71 -13.08
N ASP A 547 26.39 5.45 -12.88
CA ASP A 547 26.87 4.73 -11.70
C ASP A 547 26.77 5.61 -10.43
N GLY A 548 26.56 4.98 -9.29
CA GLY A 548 26.64 5.61 -7.96
C GLY A 548 27.96 5.30 -7.25
N LEU A 549 28.22 5.98 -6.14
CA LEU A 549 29.39 5.71 -5.28
C LEU A 549 28.94 5.28 -3.89
N PHE A 550 29.68 4.37 -3.28
CA PHE A 550 29.55 4.04 -1.87
C PHE A 550 30.92 4.00 -1.22
N ALA A 551 31.17 4.90 -0.29
CA ALA A 551 32.49 5.08 0.34
C ALA A 551 32.39 5.02 1.86
N ALA A 552 33.53 4.75 2.49
CA ALA A 552 33.67 4.77 3.94
C ALA A 552 34.90 5.59 4.34
N THR A 553 34.78 6.37 5.40
CA THR A 553 35.90 7.11 6.01
C THR A 553 35.87 6.98 7.54
N SER A 554 37.04 7.07 8.16
CA SER A 554 37.23 6.95 9.61
C SER A 554 38.58 7.53 10.02
N ALA A 555 38.71 8.01 11.26
CA ALA A 555 39.95 8.60 11.77
C ALA A 555 41.16 7.63 11.81
N HIS A 556 40.94 6.32 12.00
CA HIS A 556 42.01 5.33 12.29
C HIS A 556 42.07 4.15 11.30
N GLY A 557 41.71 4.35 10.04
CA GLY A 557 41.80 3.30 9.00
C GLY A 557 40.83 2.13 9.17
N THR A 558 39.93 2.15 10.16
CA THR A 558 38.85 1.16 10.32
C THR A 558 37.97 1.03 9.07
N ALA A 559 37.82 2.11 8.31
CA ALA A 559 37.10 2.14 7.04
C ALA A 559 37.65 1.14 6.00
N GLU A 560 38.95 0.87 5.98
CA GLU A 560 39.57 -0.06 5.00
C GLU A 560 39.05 -1.50 5.13
N ARG A 561 38.51 -1.86 6.29
CA ARG A 561 37.87 -3.17 6.51
C ARG A 561 36.39 -3.18 6.13
N MET A 562 35.77 -2.00 5.97
CA MET A 562 34.34 -1.84 5.77
C MET A 562 33.91 -1.93 4.31
N ILE A 563 34.80 -1.60 3.37
CA ILE A 563 34.56 -1.72 1.93
C ILE A 563 35.85 -2.21 1.26
N ASP A 564 35.76 -3.30 0.50
CA ASP A 564 36.85 -3.71 -0.38
C ASP A 564 37.01 -2.69 -1.52
N ARG A 565 38.21 -2.11 -1.64
CA ARG A 565 38.56 -1.09 -2.65
C ARG A 565 38.35 -1.54 -4.10
N SER A 566 38.32 -2.85 -4.35
CA SER A 566 38.10 -3.44 -5.67
C SER A 566 36.64 -3.84 -5.92
N ALA A 567 35.76 -3.68 -4.92
CA ALA A 567 34.38 -4.14 -5.01
C ALA A 567 33.58 -3.31 -6.03
N LYS A 568 33.04 -4.01 -7.02
CA LYS A 568 31.85 -3.57 -7.75
C LYS A 568 30.63 -4.07 -6.99
N GLY A 569 29.71 -3.15 -6.72
CA GLY A 569 28.49 -3.42 -5.99
C GLY A 569 27.26 -2.97 -6.77
N THR A 570 26.12 -3.25 -6.18
CA THR A 570 24.81 -2.75 -6.59
C THR A 570 24.23 -1.92 -5.45
N PRO A 571 23.25 -1.05 -5.72
CA PRO A 571 22.55 -0.31 -4.65
C PRO A 571 21.93 -1.20 -3.56
N LEU A 572 21.65 -2.48 -3.85
CA LEU A 572 21.17 -3.47 -2.88
C LEU A 572 22.22 -3.83 -1.82
N ASP A 573 23.51 -3.59 -2.09
CA ASP A 573 24.63 -3.98 -1.23
C ASP A 573 24.88 -2.97 -0.08
N VAL A 574 24.24 -1.80 -0.12
CA VAL A 574 24.46 -0.74 0.89
C VAL A 574 23.93 -1.15 2.26
N ALA A 575 22.64 -1.49 2.37
CA ALA A 575 22.02 -1.95 3.62
C ALA A 575 22.75 -3.13 4.28
N PRO A 576 23.07 -4.25 3.58
CA PRO A 576 23.83 -5.34 4.19
C PRO A 576 25.23 -4.92 4.63
N THR A 577 25.90 -4.01 3.92
CA THR A 577 27.23 -3.52 4.34
C THR A 577 27.13 -2.72 5.64
N VAL A 578 26.15 -1.81 5.75
CA VAL A 578 25.93 -1.00 6.95
C VAL A 578 25.51 -1.87 8.14
N LEU A 579 24.57 -2.80 7.94
CA LEU A 579 24.13 -3.72 9.00
C LEU A 579 25.27 -4.62 9.50
N ASN A 580 26.11 -5.11 8.58
CA ASN A 580 27.29 -5.88 8.93
C ASN A 580 28.32 -5.05 9.71
N ALA A 581 28.51 -3.77 9.36
CA ALA A 581 29.37 -2.85 10.10
C ALA A 581 28.84 -2.56 11.52
N LEU A 582 27.52 -2.56 11.70
CA LEU A 582 26.85 -2.45 13.01
C LEU A 582 26.88 -3.75 13.83
N GLY A 583 27.39 -4.85 13.28
CA GLY A 583 27.41 -6.16 13.94
C GLY A 583 26.04 -6.86 14.00
N VAL A 584 25.09 -6.44 13.16
CA VAL A 584 23.75 -7.02 13.05
C VAL A 584 23.79 -8.25 12.12
N PRO A 585 23.18 -9.39 12.49
CA PRO A 585 23.13 -10.57 11.61
C PRO A 585 22.35 -10.28 10.33
N LEU A 586 22.81 -10.81 9.20
CA LEU A 586 22.22 -10.56 7.88
C LEU A 586 21.02 -11.49 7.61
N SER A 587 19.94 -10.96 7.05
CA SER A 587 18.82 -11.78 6.58
C SER A 587 19.15 -12.48 5.26
N ARG A 588 18.73 -13.75 5.13
CA ARG A 588 18.78 -14.50 3.86
C ARG A 588 17.83 -13.96 2.79
N GLU A 589 16.91 -13.06 3.14
CA GLU A 589 16.01 -12.38 2.21
C GLU A 589 16.61 -11.13 1.58
N LEU A 590 17.81 -10.70 2.00
CA LEU A 590 18.49 -9.58 1.36
C LEU A 590 18.84 -9.94 -0.09
N GLY A 591 18.65 -8.98 -0.99
CA GLY A 591 19.00 -9.13 -2.41
C GLY A 591 20.48 -8.82 -2.67
N GLY A 592 21.08 -7.96 -1.85
CA GLY A 592 22.49 -7.62 -1.90
C GLY A 592 23.34 -8.40 -0.89
N ARG A 593 24.64 -8.11 -0.91
CA ARG A 593 25.68 -8.68 -0.03
C ARG A 593 26.48 -7.57 0.65
N SER A 594 27.14 -7.89 1.75
CA SER A 594 28.12 -6.97 2.34
C SER A 594 29.32 -6.80 1.39
N LEU A 595 29.77 -5.55 1.20
CA LEU A 595 30.94 -5.18 0.41
C LEU A 595 32.22 -5.11 1.24
N GLY A 596 32.12 -5.26 2.56
CA GLY A 596 33.27 -5.21 3.46
C GLY A 596 34.11 -6.48 3.45
N LEU A 597 35.37 -6.34 3.87
CA LEU A 597 36.25 -7.47 4.15
C LEU A 597 35.76 -8.10 5.46
N ALA A 598 35.36 -9.36 5.41
CA ALA A 598 34.67 -10.07 6.48
C ALA A 598 35.20 -9.72 7.89
N SER A 599 34.30 -9.31 8.79
CA SER A 599 34.63 -9.31 10.22
C SER A 599 34.92 -10.76 10.63
N PRO A 600 35.94 -11.05 11.45
CA PRO A 600 36.35 -12.41 11.81
C PRO A 600 35.29 -13.24 12.57
N GLN A 601 34.11 -12.66 12.85
CA GLN A 601 32.92 -13.40 13.22
C GLN A 601 32.13 -13.70 11.94
N ALA A 602 32.24 -14.92 11.43
CA ALA A 602 31.50 -15.40 10.26
C ALA A 602 30.08 -14.83 10.21
N ALA A 603 29.69 -14.23 9.07
CA ALA A 603 28.40 -13.57 8.89
C ALA A 603 27.29 -14.41 9.51
N ARG A 604 26.73 -13.90 10.61
CA ARG A 604 25.61 -14.53 11.29
C ARG A 604 24.40 -14.25 10.43
N TYR A 605 23.67 -15.30 10.06
CA TYR A 605 22.48 -15.15 9.23
C TYR A 605 21.22 -15.46 10.02
N VAL A 606 20.18 -14.67 9.79
CA VAL A 606 18.80 -14.97 10.17
C VAL A 606 17.99 -15.31 8.92
N MET A 607 16.91 -16.07 9.09
CA MET A 607 16.09 -16.49 7.93
C MET A 607 15.33 -15.33 7.29
N THR A 608 14.82 -14.41 8.11
CA THR A 608 14.06 -13.23 7.72
C THR A 608 14.35 -12.12 8.74
N TYR A 609 14.06 -10.86 8.39
CA TYR A 609 13.93 -9.80 9.39
C TYR A 609 12.50 -9.62 9.90
N GLY A 610 11.52 -10.34 9.33
CA GLY A 610 10.11 -10.13 9.60
C GLY A 610 9.56 -8.87 8.91
N ARG A 611 8.27 -8.59 9.14
CA ARG A 611 7.58 -7.45 8.51
C ARG A 611 7.73 -6.16 9.32
N PRO A 612 7.74 -4.98 8.67
CA PRO A 612 7.72 -3.70 9.38
C PRO A 612 6.58 -3.64 10.42
N SER A 613 6.90 -3.19 11.63
CA SER A 613 5.91 -3.03 12.70
C SER A 613 4.82 -2.06 12.29
N THR A 614 3.55 -2.45 12.43
CA THR A 614 2.37 -1.64 12.07
C THR A 614 1.77 -0.89 13.26
N GLN A 615 2.47 -0.77 14.39
CA GLN A 615 1.92 -0.06 15.55
C GLN A 615 1.57 1.39 15.17
N PRO A 616 0.28 1.74 15.13
CA PRO A 616 -0.14 3.05 14.68
C PRO A 616 0.27 4.09 15.72
N SER A 617 1.02 5.10 15.28
CA SER A 617 1.32 6.29 16.09
C SER A 617 0.04 7.07 16.38
N SER A 618 -0.01 7.75 17.52
CA SER A 618 -1.14 8.63 17.86
C SER A 618 -1.16 9.82 16.91
N ARG A 619 -2.11 9.80 15.98
CA ARG A 619 -2.24 10.79 14.90
C ARG A 619 -3.33 11.79 15.24
N SER A 620 -2.92 13.00 15.63
CA SER A 620 -3.85 14.08 15.99
C SER A 620 -3.83 15.24 15.00
N GLY A 621 -2.73 15.39 14.24
CA GLY A 621 -2.57 16.40 13.20
C GLY A 621 -3.31 16.08 11.90
N GLN A 622 -3.48 17.11 11.07
CA GLN A 622 -3.93 16.96 9.69
C GLN A 622 -2.80 16.34 8.84
N PRO A 623 -3.07 15.28 8.06
CA PRO A 623 -2.09 14.75 7.10
C PRO A 623 -1.77 15.80 6.04
N LEU A 624 -0.48 16.11 5.88
CA LEU A 624 0.04 17.10 4.92
C LEU A 624 0.24 16.50 3.51
N ASP A 625 -0.68 15.63 3.06
CA ASP A 625 -0.53 14.92 1.78
C ASP A 625 -0.58 15.88 0.59
N GLN A 626 -1.53 16.83 0.57
CA GLN A 626 -1.68 17.77 -0.54
C GLN A 626 -0.50 18.73 -0.61
N GLU A 627 -0.09 19.22 0.55
CA GLU A 627 1.07 20.09 0.72
C GLU A 627 2.35 19.44 0.24
N MET A 628 2.52 18.16 0.56
CA MET A 628 3.68 17.42 0.10
C MET A 628 3.62 17.22 -1.42
N ILE A 629 2.46 16.90 -2.00
CA ILE A 629 2.32 16.81 -3.47
C ILE A 629 2.67 18.16 -4.12
N ASP A 630 2.19 19.28 -3.58
CA ASP A 630 2.48 20.59 -4.13
C ASP A 630 3.97 20.96 -3.97
N ARG A 631 4.60 20.58 -2.85
CA ARG A 631 6.05 20.71 -2.66
C ARG A 631 6.80 19.88 -3.69
N LEU A 632 6.45 18.61 -3.86
CA LEU A 632 7.08 17.72 -4.84
C LEU A 632 6.91 18.22 -6.27
N ARG A 633 5.74 18.77 -6.62
CA ARG A 633 5.52 19.44 -7.91
C ARG A 633 6.44 20.66 -8.08
N SER A 634 6.59 21.48 -7.04
CA SER A 634 7.47 22.66 -7.07
C SER A 634 8.96 22.29 -7.21
N LEU A 635 9.36 21.10 -6.74
CA LEU A 635 10.71 20.54 -6.85
C LEU A 635 10.89 19.69 -8.13
N GLY A 636 9.84 19.58 -8.95
CA GLY A 636 9.86 18.86 -10.22
C GLY A 636 9.84 17.34 -10.08
N TYR A 637 9.45 16.78 -8.92
CA TYR A 637 9.26 15.34 -8.71
C TYR A 637 7.94 14.82 -9.27
N VAL A 638 6.91 15.67 -9.29
CA VAL A 638 5.57 15.36 -9.79
C VAL A 638 5.24 16.35 -10.91
N LYS A 639 4.62 15.86 -12.01
CA LYS A 639 4.21 16.70 -13.14
C LYS A 639 2.76 17.17 -13.02
#